data_AF-A0A9P3IF54-F1
#
_entry.id   AF-A0A9P3IF54-F1
#
_cell.length_a   1.000
_cell.length_b   1.000
_cell.length_c   1.000
_cell.angle_alpha   90.00
_cell.angle_beta   90.00
_cell.angle_gamma   90.00
#
_symmetry.space_group_name_H-M   'P 1'
#
loop_
_entity.id
_entity.type
_entity.pdbx_description
1 polymer ?
#
loop_
_entity_poly.entity_id
_entity_poly.type
_entity_poly.pdbx_seq_one_letter_code
_entity_poly.pdbx_strand_id
1 'polypeptide(L)'
;MIGDGSAAAVAAAADHLVESLHSAAPDAAASLATGPTPALVALVSLAVLVSSLALFLLRHRTASSLNARQVPAAAGPGAGGKYQPLARGLEAAGVASEGEERTSGACEAEGEEGKAAIGVLFGTQTGTAEGFAKTLVSELQHHFAPHCTVELNSLDDLAADSEGFTARLKAFHAAFFLVATYGDGEPTDDAQRFFKWLHAAAASAEAQDATADNPLPLEGLRFAVFGLGNRQYEHFNLMGKSLDKHLAALGGQRVAEVGLGDDDQCIEDDFKAWRTGVCKGFEQLVLRRGGGGDDQGGEGAAEGEWEEEEEEVREYWVQYHGRGGEGADGRENGEVNGRENGEVNGRENGEVNGGEKGANGVQEQMSMGEAIAAVGWHSHTIARARLAAVRELQAPHSDRSTLHVELDLSECPGLHYEVGDHVAVFPENSEADVAAVARCLGVDLDDVISLHLPSPSSSLPPPPPGHHTIRAVLASLPDLHSSPRKAALSVLARCAADPKEAERLKHLASDQGKADYLQWVLAAHRSLLEVLQAFPSARPPLAVFLASMAPRLQPRFYSISSHPRHAPSSLHITCAVVRDVTPAGRTHHGVCSSHLHRHLPLLAHPSSPSSPPSPPVRVPVFIRSSHFRPPADPSRPIVMVGPGTGLAPFRAFLQHRALLLKGGESLGEALLFFGCRHHDQDYIYREELAAYAESGVLSALHVAFSRDGPSKVYVQHLLKQEAARVWQLIREEGGSVYVCGDAKAMARDVHHALVDMAVAQGNMAEEEAVSLLDSLVEQGRYLRDIW
;
A
#
# COMPACT_ATOMS: atom_id res chain seq x y z
N MET A 1 -30.59 24.96 37.93
CA MET A 1 -31.83 25.00 38.74
C MET A 1 -33.03 24.77 37.84
N ILE A 2 -33.43 23.51 37.64
CA ILE A 2 -34.74 23.11 37.13
C ILE A 2 -35.09 21.87 37.95
N GLY A 3 -36.16 21.95 38.76
CA GLY A 3 -36.44 20.97 39.83
C GLY A 3 -37.03 19.64 39.34
N ASP A 4 -36.96 18.65 40.22
CA ASP A 4 -37.40 17.25 40.06
C ASP A 4 -38.87 17.04 39.65
N GLY A 5 -39.68 18.10 39.59
CA GLY A 5 -41.05 18.04 39.09
C GLY A 5 -41.19 17.99 37.55
N SER A 6 -40.14 18.29 36.78
CA SER A 6 -40.25 18.34 35.31
C SER A 6 -40.17 16.96 34.63
N ALA A 7 -39.45 15.99 35.21
CA ALA A 7 -39.26 14.67 34.62
C ALA A 7 -40.55 13.83 34.60
N ALA A 8 -41.37 13.92 35.64
CA ALA A 8 -42.67 13.23 35.70
C ALA A 8 -43.69 13.82 34.70
N ALA A 9 -43.65 15.15 34.48
CA ALA A 9 -44.49 15.81 33.50
C ALA A 9 -44.10 15.44 32.06
N VAL A 10 -42.81 15.29 31.78
CA VAL A 10 -42.31 14.86 30.46
C VAL A 10 -42.65 13.39 30.19
N ALA A 11 -42.55 12.51 31.19
CA ALA A 11 -42.95 11.10 31.07
C ALA A 11 -44.46 10.96 30.80
N ALA A 12 -45.30 11.70 31.54
CA ALA A 12 -46.75 11.69 31.32
C ALA A 12 -47.14 12.25 29.94
N ALA A 13 -46.42 13.27 29.44
CA ALA A 13 -46.64 13.81 28.10
C ALA A 13 -46.22 12.83 26.99
N ALA A 14 -45.14 12.05 27.20
CA ALA A 14 -44.69 11.03 26.27
C ALA A 14 -45.69 9.87 26.16
N ASP A 15 -46.21 9.38 27.28
CA ASP A 15 -47.22 8.31 27.29
C ASP A 15 -48.51 8.75 26.59
N HIS A 16 -48.95 9.99 26.81
CA HIS A 16 -50.15 10.53 26.15
C HIS A 16 -49.96 10.74 24.63
N LEU A 17 -48.73 10.97 24.18
CA LEU A 17 -48.36 11.07 22.77
C LEU A 17 -48.36 9.69 22.10
N VAL A 18 -47.85 8.67 22.80
CA VAL A 18 -47.83 7.26 22.34
C VAL A 18 -49.24 6.69 22.25
N GLU A 19 -50.13 6.98 23.21
CA GLU A 19 -51.55 6.60 23.12
C GLU A 19 -52.27 7.32 21.98
N SER A 20 -51.99 8.63 21.76
CA SER A 20 -52.58 9.37 20.64
C SER A 20 -52.13 8.82 19.29
N LEU A 21 -50.85 8.45 19.16
CA LEU A 21 -50.29 7.83 17.94
C LEU A 21 -50.87 6.45 17.67
N HIS A 22 -51.12 5.63 18.70
CA HIS A 22 -51.79 4.34 18.54
C HIS A 22 -53.27 4.49 18.16
N SER A 23 -53.96 5.53 18.65
CA SER A 23 -55.37 5.79 18.30
C SER A 23 -55.56 6.32 16.87
N ALA A 24 -54.53 6.96 16.30
CA ALA A 24 -54.57 7.53 14.94
C ALA A 24 -54.19 6.53 13.82
N ALA A 25 -53.70 5.35 14.19
CA ALA A 25 -53.26 4.32 13.26
C ALA A 25 -54.35 3.70 12.35
N PRO A 26 -55.64 3.59 12.73
CA PRO A 26 -56.63 2.94 11.86
C PRO A 26 -57.03 3.74 10.61
N ASP A 27 -56.85 5.06 10.60
CA ASP A 27 -57.26 5.92 9.47
C ASP A 27 -56.09 6.28 8.52
N ALA A 28 -54.85 5.93 8.86
CA ALA A 28 -53.66 6.20 8.02
C ALA A 28 -53.44 5.15 6.91
N ALA A 29 -54.14 4.01 6.95
CA ALA A 29 -53.98 2.92 5.98
C ALA A 29 -54.70 3.16 4.63
N ALA A 30 -55.46 4.25 4.49
CA ALA A 30 -56.25 4.54 3.28
C ALA A 30 -55.66 5.64 2.35
N SER A 31 -54.48 6.22 2.63
CA SER A 31 -53.92 7.33 1.84
C SER A 31 -52.48 7.13 1.34
N LEU A 32 -52.07 5.88 1.04
CA LEU A 32 -50.74 5.54 0.52
C LEU A 32 -50.62 5.63 -1.03
N ALA A 33 -51.40 6.48 -1.68
CA ALA A 33 -51.34 6.70 -3.14
C ALA A 33 -50.80 8.08 -3.56
N THR A 34 -50.44 8.96 -2.63
CA THR A 34 -49.81 10.26 -2.90
C THR A 34 -48.75 10.48 -1.82
N GLY A 35 -47.49 10.72 -2.20
CA GLY A 35 -46.32 10.69 -1.31
C GLY A 35 -46.42 11.50 0.01
N PRO A 36 -45.45 11.31 0.94
CA PRO A 36 -45.58 11.78 2.32
C PRO A 36 -45.67 13.30 2.40
N THR A 37 -46.66 13.79 3.16
CA THR A 37 -46.84 15.22 3.41
C THR A 37 -45.76 15.74 4.39
N PRO A 38 -45.39 17.03 4.34
CA PRO A 38 -44.37 17.62 5.22
C PRO A 38 -44.65 17.44 6.72
N ALA A 39 -45.93 17.34 7.09
CA ALA A 39 -46.36 17.11 8.47
C ALA A 39 -45.98 15.70 8.98
N LEU A 40 -46.04 14.67 8.12
CA LEU A 40 -45.67 13.31 8.47
C LEU A 40 -44.14 13.19 8.66
N VAL A 41 -43.36 13.86 7.80
CA VAL A 41 -41.90 13.92 7.91
C VAL A 41 -41.49 14.62 9.21
N ALA A 42 -42.13 15.73 9.56
CA ALA A 42 -41.85 16.44 10.81
C ALA A 42 -42.18 15.62 12.06
N LEU A 43 -43.28 14.84 12.04
CA LEU A 43 -43.65 13.95 13.14
C LEU A 43 -42.67 12.79 13.33
N VAL A 44 -42.19 12.19 12.24
CA VAL A 44 -41.18 11.12 12.29
C VAL A 44 -39.83 11.67 12.78
N SER A 45 -39.41 12.84 12.30
CA SER A 45 -38.18 13.49 12.78
C SER A 45 -38.24 13.85 14.27
N LEU A 46 -39.40 14.30 14.76
CA LEU A 46 -39.59 14.59 16.19
C LEU A 46 -39.56 13.31 17.04
N ALA A 47 -40.15 12.21 16.56
CA ALA A 47 -40.10 10.92 17.24
C ALA A 47 -38.67 10.38 17.36
N VAL A 48 -37.86 10.49 16.30
CA VAL A 48 -36.45 10.10 16.32
C VAL A 48 -35.64 10.92 17.33
N LEU A 49 -35.85 12.25 17.37
CA LEU A 49 -35.20 13.13 18.35
C LEU A 49 -35.56 12.79 19.80
N VAL A 50 -36.83 12.47 20.08
CA VAL A 50 -37.28 12.09 21.42
C VAL A 50 -36.69 10.72 21.83
N SER A 51 -36.61 9.75 20.92
CA SER A 51 -35.97 8.45 21.16
C SER A 51 -34.47 8.59 21.42
N SER A 52 -33.76 9.43 20.66
CA SER A 52 -32.32 9.68 20.87
C SER A 52 -32.05 10.36 22.22
N LEU A 53 -32.91 11.28 22.66
CA LEU A 53 -32.79 11.93 23.96
C LEU A 53 -33.07 10.96 25.11
N ALA A 54 -34.05 10.05 24.96
CA ALA A 54 -34.32 9.01 25.95
C ALA A 54 -33.14 8.02 26.12
N LEU A 55 -32.50 7.62 25.02
CA LEU A 55 -31.30 6.78 25.03
C LEU A 55 -30.10 7.47 25.69
N PHE A 56 -29.92 8.78 25.44
CA PHE A 56 -28.87 9.58 26.06
C PHE A 56 -29.05 9.66 27.59
N LEU A 57 -30.30 9.88 28.06
CA LEU A 57 -30.60 9.94 29.49
C LEU A 57 -30.53 8.58 30.20
N LEU A 58 -30.84 7.47 29.52
CA LEU A 58 -30.64 6.12 30.07
C LEU A 58 -29.15 5.77 30.23
N ARG A 59 -28.31 6.09 29.23
CA ARG A 59 -26.85 5.87 29.29
C ARG A 59 -26.19 6.61 30.44
N HIS A 60 -26.68 7.81 30.75
CA HIS A 60 -26.13 8.61 31.84
C HIS A 60 -26.51 8.10 33.24
N ARG A 61 -27.59 7.33 33.37
CA ARG A 61 -28.02 6.69 34.63
C ARG A 61 -27.26 5.41 34.95
N THR A 62 -26.79 4.66 33.94
CA THR A 62 -26.05 3.40 34.16
C THR A 62 -24.59 3.62 34.53
N ALA A 63 -23.98 4.72 34.11
CA ALA A 63 -22.59 5.06 34.43
C ALA A 63 -22.38 5.43 35.91
N SER A 64 -23.43 5.82 36.65
CA SER A 64 -23.33 6.25 38.05
C SER A 64 -23.44 5.13 39.08
N SER A 65 -23.59 3.85 38.67
CA SER A 65 -23.86 2.72 39.57
C SER A 65 -22.77 1.65 39.65
N LEU A 66 -21.63 1.80 38.96
CA LEU A 66 -20.56 0.80 38.94
C LEU A 66 -19.24 1.40 39.44
N ASN A 67 -19.20 1.82 40.71
CA ASN A 67 -17.93 2.06 41.41
C ASN A 67 -18.12 1.87 42.92
N ALA A 68 -18.06 0.62 43.38
CA ALA A 68 -17.79 0.27 44.78
C ALA A 68 -17.53 -1.23 44.93
N ARG A 69 -16.27 -1.66 44.90
CA ARG A 69 -15.78 -2.80 45.70
C ARG A 69 -14.25 -2.80 45.76
N GLN A 70 -13.72 -2.44 46.93
CA GLN A 70 -12.32 -2.58 47.35
C GLN A 70 -12.00 -4.00 47.83
N VAL A 71 -10.68 -4.28 47.92
CA VAL A 71 -9.92 -5.13 48.90
C VAL A 71 -9.00 -6.17 48.19
N PRO A 72 -7.74 -6.46 48.61
CA PRO A 72 -6.66 -5.63 49.17
C PRO A 72 -5.25 -5.96 48.58
N ALA A 73 -4.22 -5.22 49.03
CA ALA A 73 -2.81 -5.39 48.68
C ALA A 73 -2.12 -6.60 49.35
N ALA A 74 -1.19 -7.24 48.62
CA ALA A 74 -0.20 -8.17 49.17
C ALA A 74 1.17 -8.00 48.50
N ALA A 75 2.22 -8.07 49.32
CA ALA A 75 3.61 -7.70 49.08
C ALA A 75 4.39 -8.69 48.19
N GLY A 76 5.38 -8.18 47.45
CA GLY A 76 6.40 -8.99 46.78
C GLY A 76 7.79 -8.74 47.38
N PRO A 77 8.68 -9.76 47.45
CA PRO A 77 10.10 -9.57 47.76
C PRO A 77 11.00 -9.71 46.52
N GLY A 78 12.10 -8.96 46.50
CA GLY A 78 13.44 -9.54 46.27
C GLY A 78 14.08 -9.45 44.87
N ALA A 79 15.04 -8.53 44.78
CA ALA A 79 16.08 -8.33 43.77
C ALA A 79 16.82 -9.57 43.17
N GLY A 80 17.35 -9.38 41.95
CA GLY A 80 18.72 -9.75 41.59
C GLY A 80 18.94 -10.51 40.27
N GLY A 81 19.68 -9.92 39.32
CA GLY A 81 20.33 -10.66 38.22
C GLY A 81 20.56 -9.88 36.92
N LYS A 82 21.68 -9.14 36.82
CA LYS A 82 22.24 -8.60 35.57
C LYS A 82 23.20 -9.63 34.96
N TYR A 83 23.19 -9.85 33.65
CA TYR A 83 24.37 -10.29 32.88
C TYR A 83 24.32 -9.85 31.40
N GLN A 84 25.44 -9.27 30.95
CA GLN A 84 25.76 -8.76 29.61
C GLN A 84 26.14 -9.87 28.61
N PRO A 85 26.10 -9.64 27.28
CA PRO A 85 26.82 -10.46 26.33
C PRO A 85 28.24 -9.91 26.05
N LEU A 86 29.19 -10.85 25.98
CA LEU A 86 30.61 -10.67 25.67
C LEU A 86 30.85 -10.25 24.21
N ALA A 87 31.69 -9.23 24.03
CA ALA A 87 32.48 -9.02 22.82
C ALA A 87 33.85 -9.70 22.97
N ARG A 88 34.33 -10.36 21.91
CA ARG A 88 35.74 -10.72 21.73
C ARG A 88 36.12 -10.48 20.28
N GLY A 89 37.06 -9.56 20.08
CA GLY A 89 37.61 -9.18 18.79
C GLY A 89 38.80 -10.04 18.34
N LEU A 90 39.26 -9.73 17.12
CA LEU A 90 40.62 -9.94 16.68
C LEU A 90 41.02 -8.73 15.81
N GLU A 91 42.12 -8.07 16.19
CA GLU A 91 42.67 -6.85 15.59
C GLU A 91 43.69 -7.13 14.47
N ALA A 92 43.92 -6.06 13.69
CA ALA A 92 45.19 -5.59 13.10
C ALA A 92 45.52 -5.97 11.64
N ALA A 93 45.47 -4.96 10.76
CA ALA A 93 46.66 -4.22 10.34
C ALA A 93 46.26 -2.95 9.56
N GLY A 94 46.66 -1.79 10.07
CA GLY A 94 46.38 -0.47 9.49
C GLY A 94 47.46 0.03 8.52
N VAL A 95 47.04 0.89 7.60
CA VAL A 95 47.86 1.95 7.01
C VAL A 95 47.03 3.22 7.11
N ALA A 96 47.54 4.20 7.85
CA ALA A 96 46.89 5.47 8.12
C ALA A 96 47.11 6.47 6.98
N SER A 97 46.05 7.15 6.56
CA SER A 97 46.12 8.50 5.99
C SER A 97 44.99 9.32 6.60
N GLU A 98 45.36 10.48 7.12
CA GLU A 98 44.57 11.39 7.94
C GLU A 98 43.25 11.81 7.27
N GLY A 99 42.14 11.62 7.97
CA GLY A 99 40.83 12.18 7.63
C GLY A 99 40.37 13.07 8.78
N GLU A 100 40.12 14.34 8.49
CA GLU A 100 39.43 15.27 9.38
C GLU A 100 38.07 14.71 9.79
N GLU A 101 37.85 14.58 11.10
CA GLU A 101 36.52 14.40 11.68
C GLU A 101 35.65 15.63 11.34
N ARG A 102 34.75 15.49 10.36
CA ARG A 102 33.55 16.32 10.32
C ARG A 102 32.55 15.74 11.32
N THR A 103 32.50 16.37 12.48
CA THR A 103 31.39 16.27 13.43
C THR A 103 30.09 16.65 12.69
N SER A 104 29.18 15.70 12.54
CA SER A 104 27.82 15.97 12.08
C SER A 104 27.07 16.66 13.22
N GLY A 105 27.12 17.99 13.22
CA GLY A 105 26.27 18.82 14.06
C GLY A 105 24.81 18.54 13.72
N ALA A 106 24.01 18.31 14.76
CA ALA A 106 22.56 18.35 14.69
C ALA A 106 22.15 19.70 14.06
N CYS A 107 21.41 19.66 12.97
CA CYS A 107 20.86 20.85 12.36
C CYS A 107 19.57 21.18 13.11
N GLU A 108 19.66 22.13 14.05
CA GLU A 108 18.49 22.79 14.62
C GLU A 108 17.82 23.59 13.50
N ALA A 109 16.56 23.25 13.20
CA ALA A 109 15.73 24.03 12.30
C ALA A 109 15.24 25.28 13.05
N GLU A 110 16.07 26.30 13.12
CA GLU A 110 15.59 27.66 13.38
C GLU A 110 14.96 28.18 12.07
N GLY A 111 13.64 28.38 12.08
CA GLY A 111 12.93 28.96 10.94
C GLY A 111 13.50 30.34 10.61
N GLU A 112 13.69 30.63 9.32
CA GLU A 112 13.94 32.01 8.88
C GLU A 112 12.82 32.90 9.43
N GLU A 113 13.19 33.90 10.26
CA GLU A 113 12.23 34.73 11.02
C GLU A 113 11.10 35.24 10.10
N GLY A 114 9.87 34.77 10.35
CA GLY A 114 8.64 35.22 9.69
C GLY A 114 8.00 34.29 8.67
N LYS A 115 8.58 33.11 8.35
CA LYS A 115 7.95 32.13 7.44
C LYS A 115 7.15 31.06 8.19
N ALA A 116 5.97 30.72 7.67
CA ALA A 116 5.16 29.61 8.19
C ALA A 116 5.80 28.26 7.80
N ALA A 117 6.19 27.45 8.78
CA ALA A 117 6.71 26.11 8.55
C ALA A 117 5.56 25.11 8.26
N ILE A 118 5.62 24.44 7.11
CA ILE A 118 4.63 23.47 6.64
C ILE A 118 5.28 22.11 6.45
N GLY A 119 4.69 21.08 7.05
CA GLY A 119 5.05 19.68 6.77
C GLY A 119 4.08 19.04 5.80
N VAL A 120 4.57 18.44 4.71
CA VAL A 120 3.80 17.52 3.86
C VAL A 120 4.33 16.12 4.10
N LEU A 121 3.47 15.26 4.66
CA LEU A 121 3.84 13.97 5.20
C LEU A 121 3.11 12.86 4.46
N PHE A 122 3.79 11.74 4.18
CA PHE A 122 3.16 10.62 3.49
C PHE A 122 3.44 9.25 4.12
N GLY A 123 2.48 8.34 3.96
CA GLY A 123 2.63 6.90 4.19
C GLY A 123 2.21 6.14 2.94
N THR A 124 3.15 5.44 2.31
CA THR A 124 2.98 4.83 0.99
C THR A 124 3.54 3.40 0.93
N GLN A 125 2.85 2.49 0.25
CA GLN A 125 3.38 1.16 -0.05
C GLN A 125 3.93 1.08 -1.48
N THR A 126 3.24 1.71 -2.43
CA THR A 126 3.51 1.59 -3.88
C THR A 126 3.89 2.91 -4.54
N GLY A 127 4.02 3.99 -3.75
CA GLY A 127 4.45 5.33 -4.23
C GLY A 127 3.32 6.31 -4.56
N THR A 128 2.05 5.92 -4.54
CA THR A 128 0.94 6.81 -4.89
C THR A 128 0.79 8.00 -3.94
N ALA A 129 0.82 7.74 -2.62
CA ALA A 129 0.68 8.80 -1.61
C ALA A 129 1.85 9.79 -1.64
N GLU A 130 3.07 9.27 -1.81
CA GLU A 130 4.28 10.07 -2.03
C GLU A 130 4.18 10.95 -3.29
N GLY A 131 3.64 10.41 -4.38
CA GLY A 131 3.42 11.15 -5.62
C GLY A 131 2.50 12.36 -5.41
N PHE A 132 1.35 12.15 -4.75
CA PHE A 132 0.43 13.24 -4.41
C PHE A 132 1.04 14.24 -3.42
N ALA A 133 1.86 13.77 -2.47
CA ALA A 133 2.55 14.63 -1.52
C ALA A 133 3.52 15.57 -2.24
N LYS A 134 4.29 15.05 -3.20
CA LYS A 134 5.18 15.84 -4.06
C LYS A 134 4.41 16.88 -4.89
N THR A 135 3.25 16.52 -5.44
CA THR A 135 2.39 17.47 -6.15
C THR A 135 1.93 18.60 -5.24
N LEU A 136 1.49 18.29 -4.01
CA LEU A 136 1.05 19.29 -3.05
C LEU A 136 2.20 20.23 -2.62
N VAL A 137 3.41 19.70 -2.44
CA VAL A 137 4.60 20.52 -2.10
C VAL A 137 4.87 21.57 -3.18
N SER A 138 4.91 21.15 -4.45
CA SER A 138 5.15 22.05 -5.58
C SER A 138 4.12 23.18 -5.62
N GLU A 139 2.84 22.85 -5.40
CA GLU A 139 1.74 23.83 -5.42
C GLU A 139 1.81 24.81 -4.24
N LEU A 140 2.07 24.32 -3.03
CA LEU A 140 2.24 25.18 -1.86
C LEU A 140 3.44 26.12 -2.03
N GLN A 141 4.55 25.63 -2.56
CA GLN A 141 5.73 26.44 -2.84
C GLN A 141 5.43 27.50 -3.92
N HIS A 142 4.71 27.14 -4.98
CA HIS A 142 4.37 28.08 -6.05
C HIS A 142 3.47 29.22 -5.55
N HIS A 143 2.35 28.87 -4.90
CA HIS A 143 1.34 29.87 -4.53
C HIS A 143 1.71 30.68 -3.28
N PHE A 144 2.55 30.13 -2.40
CA PHE A 144 2.81 30.73 -1.10
C PHE A 144 4.29 31.07 -0.83
N ALA A 145 5.21 30.87 -1.79
CA ALA A 145 6.55 31.48 -1.70
C ALA A 145 6.43 33.01 -1.84
N PRO A 146 6.99 33.83 -0.92
CA PRO A 146 8.04 33.57 0.08
C PRO A 146 7.56 33.38 1.54
N HIS A 147 6.26 33.21 1.78
CA HIS A 147 5.64 33.26 3.11
C HIS A 147 5.71 31.94 3.90
N CYS A 148 6.07 30.83 3.26
CA CYS A 148 6.17 29.53 3.91
C CYS A 148 7.44 28.78 3.53
N THR A 149 7.88 27.90 4.43
CA THR A 149 8.84 26.82 4.15
C THR A 149 8.07 25.51 4.12
N VAL A 150 8.30 24.68 3.10
CA VAL A 150 7.60 23.40 2.92
C VAL A 150 8.61 22.27 3.01
N GLU A 151 8.42 21.37 3.97
CA GLU A 151 9.20 20.14 4.16
C GLU A 151 8.38 18.94 3.68
N LEU A 152 9.04 18.01 2.97
CA LEU A 152 8.45 16.74 2.52
C LEU A 152 9.14 15.59 3.24
N ASN A 153 8.38 14.77 3.97
CA ASN A 153 8.92 13.61 4.67
C ASN A 153 7.98 12.40 4.58
N SER A 154 8.56 11.20 4.55
CA SER A 154 7.79 10.00 4.93
C SER A 154 7.44 10.10 6.42
N LEU A 155 6.39 9.40 6.86
CA LEU A 155 6.03 9.35 8.27
C LEU A 155 7.13 8.70 9.13
N ASP A 156 7.88 7.74 8.60
CA ASP A 156 8.99 7.10 9.31
C ASP A 156 10.23 8.00 9.40
N ASP A 157 10.50 8.85 8.40
CA ASP A 157 11.66 9.74 8.42
C ASP A 157 11.41 11.04 9.21
N LEU A 158 10.17 11.28 9.64
CA LEU A 158 9.79 12.51 10.36
C LEU A 158 10.57 12.67 11.67
N ALA A 159 10.85 11.58 12.38
CA ALA A 159 11.61 11.58 13.64
C ALA A 159 12.36 10.26 13.83
N ALA A 160 13.56 10.31 14.41
CA ALA A 160 14.41 9.13 14.63
C ALA A 160 13.83 8.12 15.64
N ASP A 161 12.95 8.57 16.53
CA ASP A 161 12.28 7.74 17.53
C ASP A 161 10.83 8.20 17.76
N SER A 162 10.10 7.42 18.55
CA SER A 162 8.69 7.70 18.84
C SER A 162 8.46 8.93 19.71
N GLU A 163 9.46 9.40 20.46
CA GLU A 163 9.34 10.60 21.31
C GLU A 163 9.49 11.88 20.47
N GLY A 164 10.27 11.83 19.40
CA GLY A 164 10.51 12.94 18.50
C GLY A 164 9.32 13.37 17.62
N PHE A 165 8.32 12.51 17.41
CA PHE A 165 7.17 12.83 16.53
C PHE A 165 6.38 14.04 17.03
N THR A 166 6.08 14.12 18.33
CA THR A 166 5.36 15.26 18.92
C THR A 166 6.14 16.56 18.73
N ALA A 167 7.45 16.53 18.98
CA ALA A 167 8.30 17.71 18.87
C ALA A 167 8.36 18.22 17.44
N ARG A 168 8.51 17.31 16.47
CA ARG A 168 8.55 17.64 15.04
C ARG A 168 7.22 18.18 14.54
N LEU A 169 6.10 17.56 14.93
CA LEU A 169 4.77 18.06 14.56
C LEU A 169 4.48 19.44 15.15
N LYS A 170 4.91 19.72 16.39
CA LYS A 170 4.77 21.05 17.01
C LYS A 170 5.62 22.15 16.33
N ALA A 171 6.69 21.77 15.65
CA ALA A 171 7.51 22.73 14.91
C ALA A 171 6.80 23.26 13.65
N PHE A 172 5.79 22.52 13.15
CA PHE A 172 4.99 22.95 12.01
C PHE A 172 3.82 23.84 12.43
N HIS A 173 3.60 24.89 11.65
CA HIS A 173 2.38 25.70 11.72
C HIS A 173 1.20 24.97 11.06
N ALA A 174 1.47 24.17 10.03
CA ALA A 174 0.51 23.30 9.38
C ALA A 174 1.15 21.99 8.93
N ALA A 175 0.41 20.89 9.00
CA ALA A 175 0.85 19.58 8.50
C ALA A 175 -0.23 18.93 7.61
N PHE A 176 0.14 18.52 6.40
CA PHE A 176 -0.73 17.83 5.45
C PHE A 176 -0.32 16.38 5.32
N PHE A 177 -1.26 15.46 5.51
CA PHE A 177 -0.97 14.04 5.55
C PHE A 177 -1.61 13.31 4.37
N LEU A 178 -0.82 12.54 3.63
CA LEU A 178 -1.28 11.69 2.54
C LEU A 178 -0.96 10.23 2.88
N VAL A 179 -1.96 9.46 3.32
CA VAL A 179 -1.72 8.13 3.90
C VAL A 179 -2.55 7.06 3.22
N ALA A 180 -1.90 6.01 2.74
CA ALA A 180 -2.57 4.84 2.21
C ALA A 180 -2.97 3.86 3.32
N THR A 181 -4.09 3.17 3.12
CA THR A 181 -4.48 2.00 3.90
C THR A 181 -4.03 0.74 3.16
N TYR A 182 -3.36 -0.18 3.87
CA TYR A 182 -2.82 -1.41 3.29
C TYR A 182 -3.37 -2.65 3.99
N GLY A 183 -3.21 -3.81 3.35
CA GLY A 183 -3.63 -5.11 3.89
C GLY A 183 -5.10 -5.09 4.31
N ASP A 184 -5.33 -5.31 5.60
CA ASP A 184 -6.65 -5.44 6.20
C ASP A 184 -7.01 -4.23 7.08
N GLY A 185 -6.70 -3.02 6.60
CA GLY A 185 -6.90 -1.80 7.36
C GLY A 185 -5.65 -1.34 8.15
N GLU A 186 -4.49 -1.87 7.78
CA GLU A 186 -3.21 -1.56 8.43
C GLU A 186 -2.54 -0.32 7.79
N PRO A 187 -1.65 0.37 8.52
CA PRO A 187 -0.79 1.39 7.94
C PRO A 187 0.24 0.78 7.00
N THR A 188 0.72 1.58 6.04
CA THR A 188 1.86 1.22 5.18
C THR A 188 3.13 1.03 6.02
N ASP A 189 4.10 0.28 5.49
CA ASP A 189 5.33 -0.06 6.22
C ASP A 189 6.07 1.19 6.73
N ASP A 190 6.14 2.24 5.90
CA ASP A 190 6.73 3.56 6.21
C ASP A 190 5.86 4.45 7.13
N ALA A 191 4.75 3.92 7.65
CA ALA A 191 3.86 4.63 8.57
C ALA A 191 3.61 3.86 9.88
N GLN A 192 4.01 2.60 9.98
CA GLN A 192 3.75 1.75 11.15
C GLN A 192 4.25 2.36 12.46
N ARG A 193 5.50 2.87 12.51
CA ARG A 193 6.09 3.47 13.71
C ARG A 193 5.30 4.70 14.16
N PHE A 194 4.90 5.52 13.19
CA PHE A 194 4.11 6.72 13.43
C PHE A 194 2.72 6.37 13.97
N PHE A 195 1.99 5.44 13.35
CA PHE A 195 0.68 5.04 13.84
C PHE A 195 0.75 4.39 15.23
N LYS A 196 1.79 3.61 15.54
CA LYS A 196 1.98 3.06 16.88
C LYS A 196 2.12 4.18 17.94
N TRP A 197 2.91 5.21 17.63
CA TRP A 197 3.01 6.40 18.49
C TRP A 197 1.66 7.12 18.60
N LEU A 198 0.98 7.36 17.48
CA LEU A 198 -0.27 8.12 17.42
C LEU A 198 -1.36 7.50 18.31
N HIS A 199 -1.55 6.18 18.23
CA HIS A 199 -2.51 5.46 19.06
C HIS A 199 -2.14 5.54 20.56
N ALA A 200 -0.86 5.37 20.89
CA ALA A 200 -0.39 5.49 22.28
C ALA A 200 -0.57 6.91 22.84
N ALA A 201 -0.29 7.93 22.02
CA ALA A 201 -0.45 9.33 22.38
C ALA A 201 -1.94 9.67 22.59
N ALA A 202 -2.81 9.22 21.69
CA ALA A 202 -4.25 9.47 21.80
C ALA A 202 -4.87 8.78 23.02
N ALA A 203 -4.52 7.51 23.27
CA ALA A 203 -4.96 6.81 24.48
C ALA A 203 -4.49 7.50 25.76
N SER A 204 -3.30 8.09 25.76
CA SER A 204 -2.76 8.85 26.89
C SER A 204 -3.51 10.18 27.10
N ALA A 205 -3.88 10.85 26.00
CA ALA A 205 -4.64 12.11 26.04
C ALA A 205 -6.10 11.89 26.49
N GLU A 206 -6.74 10.80 26.10
CA GLU A 206 -8.09 10.45 26.57
C GLU A 206 -8.14 10.16 28.08
N ALA A 207 -7.03 9.70 28.66
CA ALA A 207 -6.91 9.41 30.08
C ALA A 207 -6.63 10.65 30.96
N GLN A 208 -6.33 11.80 30.36
CA GLN A 208 -5.98 13.04 31.07
C GLN A 208 -6.94 14.17 30.70
N ASP A 209 -7.57 14.83 31.69
CA ASP A 209 -8.37 16.02 31.42
C ASP A 209 -7.46 17.16 30.94
N ALA A 210 -7.71 17.68 29.73
CA ALA A 210 -7.01 18.83 29.19
C ALA A 210 -7.30 20.06 30.08
N THR A 211 -6.23 20.65 30.63
CA THR A 211 -6.32 21.85 31.48
C THR A 211 -5.37 22.91 30.93
N ALA A 212 -5.57 24.18 31.32
CA ALA A 212 -4.69 25.28 30.89
C ALA A 212 -3.21 25.07 31.27
N ASP A 213 -2.92 24.25 32.30
CA ASP A 213 -1.57 23.90 32.76
C ASP A 213 -1.03 22.61 32.11
N ASN A 214 -1.84 21.87 31.35
CA ASN A 214 -1.47 20.66 30.61
C ASN A 214 -2.17 20.64 29.23
N PRO A 215 -1.66 21.41 28.26
CA PRO A 215 -2.26 21.51 26.92
C PRO A 215 -2.16 20.19 26.17
N LEU A 216 -3.08 19.96 25.24
CA LEU A 216 -3.07 18.73 24.45
C LEU A 216 -1.79 18.65 23.58
N PRO A 217 -1.29 17.44 23.28
CA PRO A 217 0.02 17.28 22.68
C PRO A 217 0.23 17.97 21.33
N LEU A 218 -0.82 18.25 20.56
CA LEU A 218 -0.76 18.90 19.26
C LEU A 218 -1.59 20.20 19.21
N GLU A 219 -1.85 20.81 20.36
CA GLU A 219 -2.53 22.10 20.42
C GLU A 219 -1.75 23.17 19.63
N GLY A 220 -2.44 23.85 18.72
CA GLY A 220 -1.86 24.84 17.82
C GLY A 220 -1.43 24.31 16.45
N LEU A 221 -1.32 22.99 16.27
CA LEU A 221 -1.08 22.39 14.95
C LEU A 221 -2.34 22.47 14.09
N ARG A 222 -2.21 22.98 12.87
CA ARG A 222 -3.25 22.89 11.85
C ARG A 222 -2.99 21.72 10.93
N PHE A 223 -4.02 20.98 10.53
CA PHE A 223 -3.81 19.81 9.69
C PHE A 223 -4.93 19.52 8.69
N ALA A 224 -4.60 18.80 7.63
CA ALA A 224 -5.56 18.09 6.79
C ALA A 224 -5.04 16.70 6.44
N VAL A 225 -5.95 15.76 6.21
CA VAL A 225 -5.61 14.38 5.84
C VAL A 225 -6.29 14.02 4.52
N PHE A 226 -5.53 13.44 3.60
CA PHE A 226 -6.03 12.74 2.42
C PHE A 226 -5.72 11.25 2.59
N GLY A 227 -6.76 10.45 2.76
CA GLY A 227 -6.67 9.00 2.76
C GLY A 227 -6.67 8.46 1.34
N LEU A 228 -5.78 7.50 1.08
CA LEU A 228 -5.82 6.65 -0.10
C LEU A 228 -6.35 5.27 0.30
N GLY A 229 -7.48 4.87 -0.28
CA GLY A 229 -8.12 3.59 0.02
C GLY A 229 -8.84 3.02 -1.20
N ASN A 230 -9.53 1.91 -0.99
CA ASN A 230 -10.30 1.24 -2.04
C ASN A 230 -11.59 0.69 -1.43
N ARG A 231 -12.76 1.04 -1.98
CA ARG A 231 -14.08 0.64 -1.45
C ARG A 231 -14.36 -0.86 -1.55
N GLN A 232 -13.55 -1.62 -2.28
CA GLN A 232 -13.64 -3.07 -2.31
C GLN A 232 -13.17 -3.73 -1.00
N TYR A 233 -12.37 -3.03 -0.20
CA TYR A 233 -11.94 -3.48 1.12
C TYR A 233 -12.92 -3.04 2.20
N GLU A 234 -13.11 -3.88 3.21
CA GLU A 234 -13.98 -3.61 4.35
C GLU A 234 -13.59 -2.31 5.08
N HIS A 235 -12.29 -2.14 5.32
CA HIS A 235 -11.72 -1.01 6.03
C HIS A 235 -11.36 0.15 5.09
N PHE A 236 -12.32 0.61 4.27
CA PHE A 236 -12.12 1.71 3.31
C PHE A 236 -11.56 2.97 4.00
N ASN A 237 -10.34 3.38 3.62
CA ASN A 237 -9.65 4.56 4.14
C ASN A 237 -9.45 4.57 5.66
N LEU A 238 -9.37 3.40 6.31
CA LEU A 238 -9.27 3.32 7.77
C LEU A 238 -8.09 4.11 8.33
N MET A 239 -6.93 4.11 7.67
CA MET A 239 -5.76 4.84 8.14
C MET A 239 -5.91 6.36 8.00
N GLY A 240 -6.48 6.85 6.89
CA GLY A 240 -6.79 8.27 6.74
C GLY A 240 -7.82 8.76 7.78
N LYS A 241 -8.89 7.98 7.99
CA LYS A 241 -9.92 8.27 9.00
C LYS A 241 -9.37 8.23 10.43
N SER A 242 -8.57 7.21 10.74
CA SER A 242 -7.94 7.03 12.05
C SER A 242 -6.99 8.19 12.33
N LEU A 243 -6.14 8.56 11.37
CA LEU A 243 -5.20 9.67 11.51
C LEU A 243 -5.92 10.99 11.78
N ASP A 244 -6.93 11.33 10.97
CA ASP A 244 -7.72 12.55 11.14
C ASP A 244 -8.38 12.60 12.53
N LYS A 245 -9.00 11.49 12.95
CA LYS A 245 -9.63 11.38 14.27
C LYS A 245 -8.65 11.63 15.40
N HIS A 246 -7.50 10.95 15.39
CA HIS A 246 -6.52 11.01 16.47
C HIS A 246 -5.77 12.34 16.52
N LEU A 247 -5.43 12.95 15.38
CA LEU A 247 -4.81 14.29 15.35
C LEU A 247 -5.73 15.34 16.00
N ALA A 248 -7.04 15.27 15.74
CA ALA A 248 -8.00 16.15 16.40
C ALA A 248 -8.16 15.86 17.89
N ALA A 249 -8.17 14.59 18.29
CA ALA A 249 -8.21 14.19 19.71
C ALA A 249 -6.98 14.72 20.48
N LEU A 250 -5.84 14.84 19.80
CA LEU A 250 -4.60 15.41 20.33
C LEU A 250 -4.57 16.96 20.28
N GLY A 251 -5.67 17.63 19.93
CA GLY A 251 -5.77 19.10 19.95
C GLY A 251 -5.46 19.81 18.63
N GLY A 252 -5.20 19.07 17.55
CA GLY A 252 -4.99 19.64 16.23
C GLY A 252 -6.26 20.26 15.65
N GLN A 253 -6.11 21.34 14.87
CA GLN A 253 -7.19 22.04 14.19
C GLN A 253 -7.27 21.63 12.70
N ARG A 254 -8.41 21.09 12.27
CA ARG A 254 -8.64 20.76 10.86
C ARG A 254 -8.72 22.01 9.99
N VAL A 255 -8.03 22.01 8.85
CA VAL A 255 -8.14 23.07 7.83
C VAL A 255 -9.06 22.70 6.66
N ALA A 256 -9.29 21.41 6.46
CA ALA A 256 -10.23 20.85 5.50
C ALA A 256 -10.79 19.52 6.02
N GLU A 257 -11.91 19.07 5.47
CA GLU A 257 -12.41 17.73 5.75
C GLU A 257 -11.43 16.66 5.24
N VAL A 258 -11.47 15.48 5.86
CA VAL A 258 -10.66 14.34 5.43
C VAL A 258 -11.04 13.95 4.00
N GLY A 259 -10.06 13.92 3.10
CA GLY A 259 -10.25 13.42 1.74
C GLY A 259 -10.25 11.89 1.73
N LEU A 260 -11.19 11.29 1.01
CA LEU A 260 -11.36 9.84 0.95
C LEU A 260 -11.19 9.36 -0.49
N GLY A 261 -9.94 9.27 -0.95
CA GLY A 261 -9.60 8.80 -2.28
C GLY A 261 -9.95 7.33 -2.48
N ASP A 262 -10.54 6.99 -3.62
CA ASP A 262 -10.94 5.63 -3.98
C ASP A 262 -10.24 5.12 -5.24
N ASP A 263 -9.32 4.17 -5.05
CA ASP A 263 -8.56 3.53 -6.12
C ASP A 263 -9.41 2.60 -7.00
N ASP A 264 -10.64 2.24 -6.57
CA ASP A 264 -11.61 1.55 -7.45
C ASP A 264 -12.16 2.49 -8.56
N GLN A 265 -12.05 3.81 -8.36
CA GLN A 265 -12.51 4.82 -9.29
C GLN A 265 -11.33 5.65 -9.82
N CYS A 266 -11.41 6.98 -9.72
CA CYS A 266 -10.35 7.89 -10.15
C CYS A 266 -9.86 8.68 -8.94
N ILE A 267 -8.92 8.07 -8.21
CA ILE A 267 -8.32 8.67 -7.02
C ILE A 267 -7.64 10.03 -7.28
N GLU A 268 -7.23 10.29 -8.53
CA GLU A 268 -6.65 11.59 -8.95
C GLU A 268 -7.67 12.72 -8.89
N ASP A 269 -8.91 12.45 -9.31
CA ASP A 269 -9.99 13.45 -9.27
C ASP A 269 -10.39 13.73 -7.81
N ASP A 270 -10.42 12.69 -6.96
CA ASP A 270 -10.65 12.84 -5.52
C ASP A 270 -9.56 13.70 -4.87
N PHE A 271 -8.29 13.45 -5.22
CA PHE A 271 -7.15 14.23 -4.74
C PHE A 271 -7.22 15.69 -5.19
N LYS A 272 -7.49 15.93 -6.48
CA LYS A 272 -7.65 17.29 -7.04
C LYS A 272 -8.72 18.07 -6.28
N ALA A 273 -9.88 17.46 -6.06
CA ALA A 273 -10.99 18.10 -5.34
C ALA A 273 -10.63 18.46 -3.89
N TRP A 274 -10.01 17.52 -3.16
CA TRP A 274 -9.56 17.75 -1.78
C TRP A 274 -8.49 18.86 -1.70
N ARG A 275 -7.50 18.79 -2.57
CA ARG A 275 -6.38 19.73 -2.67
C ARG A 275 -6.84 21.18 -2.84
N THR A 276 -7.80 21.44 -3.74
CA THR A 276 -8.38 22.77 -3.91
C THR A 276 -9.04 23.28 -2.63
N GLY A 277 -9.70 22.41 -1.87
CA GLY A 277 -10.27 22.75 -0.55
C GLY A 277 -9.19 23.10 0.47
N VAL A 278 -8.10 22.32 0.50
CA VAL A 278 -6.96 22.53 1.40
C VAL A 278 -6.28 23.87 1.14
N CYS A 279 -5.96 24.20 -0.11
CA CYS A 279 -5.30 25.47 -0.46
C CYS A 279 -6.14 26.69 -0.01
N LYS A 280 -7.46 26.65 -0.23
CA LYS A 280 -8.39 27.70 0.23
C LYS A 280 -8.43 27.81 1.76
N GLY A 281 -8.50 26.68 2.48
CA GLY A 281 -8.50 26.66 3.94
C GLY A 281 -7.18 27.15 4.53
N PHE A 282 -6.05 26.78 3.90
CA PHE A 282 -4.72 27.21 4.30
C PHE A 282 -4.54 28.73 4.16
N GLU A 283 -4.93 29.31 3.03
CA GLU A 283 -4.83 30.76 2.80
C GLU A 283 -5.62 31.56 3.86
N GLN A 284 -6.83 31.11 4.19
CA GLN A 284 -7.70 31.77 5.16
C GLN A 284 -7.17 31.66 6.60
N LEU A 285 -6.68 30.48 7.00
CA LEU A 285 -6.34 30.20 8.39
C LEU A 285 -4.88 30.53 8.73
N VAL A 286 -3.96 30.37 7.78
CA VAL A 286 -2.53 30.46 8.02
C VAL A 286 -1.95 31.81 7.63
N LEU A 287 -2.31 32.35 6.46
CA LEU A 287 -1.69 33.58 5.94
C LEU A 287 -2.39 34.87 6.40
N ARG A 288 -3.71 34.86 6.61
CA ARG A 288 -4.47 36.06 7.04
C ARG A 288 -4.35 36.42 8.53
N ARG A 289 -3.43 35.80 9.28
CA ARG A 289 -3.17 36.14 10.69
C ARG A 289 -2.21 37.34 10.80
N GLY A 290 -2.66 38.50 10.33
CA GLY A 290 -1.94 39.76 10.45
C GLY A 290 -2.87 40.96 10.28
N GLY A 291 -3.64 41.29 11.31
CA GLY A 291 -4.45 42.52 11.31
C GLY A 291 -5.62 42.47 12.29
N GLY A 292 -5.37 42.92 13.53
CA GLY A 292 -6.44 43.50 14.33
C GLY A 292 -6.59 44.97 13.95
N GLY A 293 -7.81 45.38 13.60
CA GLY A 293 -8.17 46.79 13.42
C GLY A 293 -8.87 47.10 12.10
N ASP A 294 -10.10 47.59 12.23
CA ASP A 294 -10.94 48.30 11.26
C ASP A 294 -11.70 47.49 10.20
N ASP A 295 -12.89 47.13 10.66
CA ASP A 295 -14.13 46.94 9.91
C ASP A 295 -14.44 48.18 9.04
N GLN A 296 -14.04 48.18 7.77
CA GLN A 296 -14.70 48.94 6.71
C GLN A 296 -14.83 48.08 5.45
N GLY A 297 -16.09 47.92 5.04
CA GLY A 297 -16.50 47.13 3.89
C GLY A 297 -15.76 47.50 2.60
N GLY A 298 -15.13 46.50 2.02
CA GLY A 298 -14.71 46.45 0.63
C GLY A 298 -15.00 45.06 0.10
N GLU A 299 -16.16 44.88 -0.54
CA GLU A 299 -16.38 43.79 -1.49
C GLU A 299 -15.35 43.97 -2.61
N GLY A 300 -14.28 43.18 -2.56
CA GLY A 300 -13.17 43.30 -3.49
C GLY A 300 -12.05 42.31 -3.18
N ALA A 301 -12.37 41.09 -2.75
CA ALA A 301 -11.43 39.99 -2.90
C ALA A 301 -11.64 39.43 -4.30
N ALA A 302 -10.66 39.65 -5.18
CA ALA A 302 -10.60 38.94 -6.43
C ALA A 302 -10.71 37.44 -6.14
N GLU A 303 -11.77 36.82 -6.65
CA GLU A 303 -11.78 35.38 -6.90
C GLU A 303 -10.68 35.16 -7.95
N GLY A 304 -9.43 35.02 -7.49
CA GLY A 304 -8.38 34.47 -8.32
C GLY A 304 -8.83 33.05 -8.65
N GLU A 305 -9.26 32.83 -9.90
CA GLU A 305 -9.39 31.48 -10.41
C GLU A 305 -8.04 30.80 -10.19
N TRP A 306 -8.04 29.65 -9.51
CA TRP A 306 -6.87 28.79 -9.41
C TRP A 306 -6.68 28.22 -10.82
N GLU A 307 -6.00 28.99 -11.68
CA GLU A 307 -5.69 28.57 -13.04
C GLU A 307 -4.91 27.25 -12.96
N GLU A 308 -5.33 26.27 -13.75
CA GLU A 308 -4.63 25.00 -13.87
C GLU A 308 -3.25 25.28 -14.49
N GLU A 309 -2.20 25.31 -13.65
CA GLU A 309 -0.86 25.33 -14.20
C GLU A 309 -0.59 24.04 -14.98
N GLU A 310 0.05 24.20 -16.13
CA GLU A 310 0.62 23.07 -16.85
C GLU A 310 1.58 22.34 -15.91
N GLU A 311 1.34 21.05 -15.67
CA GLU A 311 2.26 20.23 -14.88
C GLU A 311 3.70 20.38 -15.40
N GLU A 312 4.60 20.71 -14.47
CA GLU A 312 6.03 20.80 -14.74
C GLU A 312 6.52 19.46 -15.32
N VAL A 313 7.04 19.49 -16.54
CA VAL A 313 7.62 18.30 -17.19
C VAL A 313 8.92 17.96 -16.46
N ARG A 314 8.91 16.86 -15.73
CA ARG A 314 10.10 16.34 -15.04
C ARG A 314 10.91 15.46 -15.98
N GLU A 315 12.24 15.54 -15.88
CA GLU A 315 13.14 14.69 -16.66
C GLU A 315 14.37 14.27 -15.87
N TYR A 316 14.85 13.06 -16.14
CA TYR A 316 16.20 12.65 -15.76
C TYR A 316 17.21 13.24 -16.74
N TRP A 317 18.41 13.54 -16.27
CA TRP A 317 19.54 13.75 -17.18
C TRP A 317 20.03 12.40 -17.69
N VAL A 318 20.01 12.21 -19.00
CA VAL A 318 20.46 10.97 -19.65
C VAL A 318 21.77 11.25 -20.38
N GLN A 319 22.83 10.58 -19.95
CA GLN A 319 24.13 10.65 -20.62
C GLN A 319 24.32 9.41 -21.46
N TYR A 320 24.49 9.57 -22.77
CA TYR A 320 24.82 8.48 -23.70
C TYR A 320 26.34 8.25 -23.72
N HIS A 321 26.73 6.98 -23.67
CA HIS A 321 28.11 6.55 -23.74
C HIS A 321 28.34 5.88 -25.10
N GLY A 322 29.17 6.51 -25.94
CA GLY A 322 29.45 6.02 -27.28
C GLY A 322 30.02 4.60 -27.26
N ARG A 323 29.59 3.77 -28.22
CA ARG A 323 30.14 2.41 -28.42
C ARG A 323 31.63 2.56 -28.69
N GLY A 324 32.49 2.04 -27.80
CA GLY A 324 33.94 2.07 -27.98
C GLY A 324 34.33 1.49 -29.33
N GLY A 325 34.63 2.36 -30.28
CA GLY A 325 34.94 2.03 -31.66
C GLY A 325 35.38 3.28 -32.39
N GLU A 326 36.66 3.34 -32.75
CA GLU A 326 37.25 4.40 -33.54
C GLU A 326 36.42 4.66 -34.82
N GLY A 327 35.96 5.91 -34.97
CA GLY A 327 35.57 6.51 -36.25
C GLY A 327 34.17 6.17 -36.78
N ALA A 328 33.21 7.08 -36.59
CA ALA A 328 32.34 7.60 -37.67
C ALA A 328 31.37 8.66 -37.13
N ASP A 329 31.50 9.85 -37.72
CA ASP A 329 30.63 11.04 -37.75
C ASP A 329 29.24 11.03 -37.10
N GLY A 330 29.02 12.07 -36.29
CA GLY A 330 27.91 13.01 -36.50
C GLY A 330 26.51 12.58 -36.02
N ARG A 331 26.27 12.64 -34.70
CA ARG A 331 24.96 13.02 -34.17
C ARG A 331 25.16 14.14 -33.15
N GLU A 332 24.62 15.30 -33.49
CA GLU A 332 24.68 16.53 -32.70
C GLU A 332 24.10 16.32 -31.30
N ASN A 333 24.90 16.71 -30.29
CA ASN A 333 24.39 17.04 -28.97
C ASN A 333 23.53 18.31 -29.13
N GLY A 334 22.22 18.18 -29.03
CA GLY A 334 21.30 19.31 -29.00
C GLY A 334 21.36 20.03 -27.66
N GLU A 335 22.41 20.81 -27.42
CA GLU A 335 22.35 21.92 -26.47
C GLU A 335 21.77 23.14 -27.20
N VAL A 336 20.52 23.48 -26.90
CA VAL A 336 19.98 24.80 -27.25
C VAL A 336 20.03 25.65 -25.99
N ASN A 337 21.11 26.40 -25.81
CA ASN A 337 21.15 27.53 -24.88
C ASN A 337 21.69 28.77 -25.58
N GLY A 338 20.85 29.81 -25.60
CA GLY A 338 21.19 31.11 -26.15
C GLY A 338 22.02 31.97 -25.19
N ARG A 339 22.84 32.83 -25.82
CA ARG A 339 23.48 34.07 -25.33
C ARG A 339 24.80 33.96 -24.57
N GLU A 340 25.86 34.07 -25.39
CA GLU A 340 26.90 35.12 -25.40
C GLU A 340 27.83 35.39 -24.18
N ASN A 341 29.11 35.12 -24.49
CA ASN A 341 30.32 35.92 -24.25
C ASN A 341 30.98 35.93 -22.86
N GLY A 342 32.21 35.40 -22.80
CA GLY A 342 33.14 35.60 -21.68
C GLY A 342 34.42 34.75 -21.72
N GLU A 343 35.30 35.05 -22.68
CA GLU A 343 36.77 34.92 -22.68
C GLU A 343 37.51 33.70 -22.07
N VAL A 344 38.32 33.13 -22.97
CA VAL A 344 39.38 32.13 -22.80
C VAL A 344 40.56 32.68 -21.98
N ASN A 345 41.10 31.88 -21.07
CA ASN A 345 42.55 31.88 -20.81
C ASN A 345 43.03 30.49 -20.37
N GLY A 346 43.84 29.88 -21.23
CA GLY A 346 44.49 28.60 -20.99
C GLY A 346 45.68 28.69 -20.05
N ARG A 347 46.05 27.52 -19.50
CA ARG A 347 47.41 27.18 -19.09
C ARG A 347 47.56 25.67 -19.06
N GLU A 348 48.29 25.17 -20.05
CA GLU A 348 48.99 23.90 -20.00
C GLU A 348 50.08 23.95 -18.92
N ASN A 349 50.26 22.86 -18.16
CA ASN A 349 51.51 22.10 -18.12
C ASN A 349 51.55 21.05 -16.99
N GLY A 350 52.02 19.85 -17.36
CA GLY A 350 52.77 18.93 -16.51
C GLY A 350 51.91 18.00 -15.64
N GLU A 351 52.14 16.69 -15.51
CA GLU A 351 53.24 15.81 -15.90
C GLU A 351 52.67 14.39 -15.96
N VAL A 352 53.14 13.62 -16.94
CA VAL A 352 52.86 12.19 -17.08
C VAL A 352 53.75 11.44 -16.09
N ASN A 353 53.18 10.80 -15.08
CA ASN A 353 53.86 9.76 -14.30
C ASN A 353 53.20 8.42 -14.57
N GLY A 354 53.91 7.59 -15.34
CA GLY A 354 53.61 6.19 -15.52
C GLY A 354 53.95 5.42 -14.24
N GLY A 355 52.97 4.69 -13.71
CA GLY A 355 53.11 3.83 -12.56
C GLY A 355 52.08 2.71 -12.62
N GLU A 356 52.57 1.54 -13.00
CA GLU A 356 52.06 0.20 -12.66
C GLU A 356 50.66 -0.22 -13.14
N LYS A 357 50.69 -1.16 -14.10
CA LYS A 357 49.59 -2.06 -14.47
C LYS A 357 49.16 -2.87 -13.24
N GLY A 358 48.19 -2.35 -12.49
CA GLY A 358 47.37 -3.11 -11.55
C GLY A 358 46.33 -3.93 -12.31
N ALA A 359 46.14 -5.18 -11.89
CA ALA A 359 45.28 -6.17 -12.52
C ALA A 359 43.86 -5.65 -12.83
N ASN A 360 43.36 -5.99 -14.02
CA ASN A 360 41.95 -5.94 -14.37
C ASN A 360 41.14 -6.80 -13.39
N GLY A 361 40.74 -6.22 -12.26
CA GLY A 361 39.55 -6.64 -11.55
C GLY A 361 38.37 -6.17 -12.39
N VAL A 362 37.71 -7.08 -13.11
CA VAL A 362 36.36 -6.82 -13.59
C VAL A 362 35.52 -6.66 -12.33
N GLN A 363 35.29 -5.43 -11.92
CA GLN A 363 34.28 -5.10 -10.91
C GLN A 363 32.95 -5.51 -11.55
N GLU A 364 32.33 -6.60 -11.08
CA GLU A 364 31.01 -7.01 -11.58
C GLU A 364 30.07 -5.81 -11.44
N GLN A 365 29.64 -5.25 -12.58
CA GLN A 365 28.63 -4.21 -12.60
C GLN A 365 27.36 -4.75 -11.93
N MET A 366 26.85 -4.02 -10.94
CA MET A 366 25.52 -4.28 -10.37
C MET A 366 24.51 -4.41 -11.51
N SER A 367 23.70 -5.46 -11.48
CA SER A 367 22.57 -5.61 -12.37
C SER A 367 21.54 -4.51 -12.14
N MET A 368 20.78 -4.18 -13.17
CA MET A 368 19.71 -3.18 -13.09
C MET A 368 18.72 -3.48 -11.95
N GLY A 369 18.38 -4.75 -11.73
CA GLY A 369 17.51 -5.15 -10.62
C GLY A 369 18.08 -4.83 -9.24
N GLU A 370 19.40 -4.97 -9.05
CA GLU A 370 20.08 -4.58 -7.79
C GLU A 370 20.11 -3.08 -7.63
N ALA A 371 20.40 -2.35 -8.70
CA ALA A 371 20.48 -0.90 -8.69
C ALA A 371 19.10 -0.25 -8.44
N ILE A 372 18.01 -0.83 -8.96
CA ILE A 372 16.64 -0.37 -8.71
C ILE A 372 16.20 -0.68 -7.28
N ALA A 373 16.48 -1.89 -6.81
CA ALA A 373 16.06 -2.31 -5.49
C ALA A 373 16.82 -1.54 -4.39
N ALA A 374 18.12 -1.28 -4.58
CA ALA A 374 18.95 -0.51 -3.64
C ALA A 374 18.48 0.94 -3.46
N VAL A 375 17.76 1.50 -4.44
CA VAL A 375 17.37 2.92 -4.44
C VAL A 375 15.92 3.13 -4.02
N GLY A 376 15.03 2.16 -4.23
CA GLY A 376 13.60 2.26 -3.90
C GLY A 376 13.16 1.49 -2.64
N TRP A 377 13.98 0.56 -2.13
CA TRP A 377 13.61 -0.35 -1.04
C TRP A 377 14.75 -0.49 -0.02
N HIS A 378 15.39 0.63 0.34
CA HIS A 378 16.58 0.69 1.19
C HIS A 378 16.41 0.10 2.60
N SER A 379 15.16 -0.01 3.09
CA SER A 379 14.85 -0.67 4.37
C SER A 379 14.93 -2.20 4.31
N HIS A 380 15.06 -2.80 3.13
CA HIS A 380 15.04 -4.25 2.94
C HIS A 380 16.36 -4.77 2.37
N THR A 381 16.81 -5.91 2.90
CA THR A 381 17.93 -6.65 2.31
C THR A 381 17.45 -7.34 1.03
N ILE A 382 17.89 -6.85 -0.13
CA ILE A 382 17.60 -7.47 -1.42
C ILE A 382 18.70 -8.47 -1.76
N ALA A 383 18.32 -9.66 -2.23
CA ALA A 383 19.26 -10.65 -2.75
C ALA A 383 18.79 -11.25 -4.08
N ARG A 384 19.74 -11.86 -4.81
CA ARG A 384 19.48 -12.51 -6.11
C ARG A 384 19.30 -14.00 -5.93
N ALA A 385 18.08 -14.41 -5.61
CA ALA A 385 17.74 -15.80 -5.48
C ALA A 385 17.75 -16.50 -6.84
N ARG A 386 18.33 -17.69 -6.89
CA ARG A 386 18.35 -18.50 -8.12
C ARG A 386 16.97 -19.13 -8.32
N LEU A 387 16.38 -18.96 -9.49
CA LEU A 387 15.14 -19.61 -9.87
C LEU A 387 15.43 -21.11 -10.13
N ALA A 388 15.21 -21.93 -9.12
CA ALA A 388 15.61 -23.33 -9.10
C ALA A 388 14.63 -24.25 -9.83
N ALA A 389 13.32 -23.97 -9.70
CA ALA A 389 12.29 -24.72 -10.40
C ALA A 389 11.08 -23.84 -10.71
N VAL A 390 10.43 -24.11 -11.84
CA VAL A 390 9.10 -23.63 -12.18
C VAL A 390 8.34 -24.83 -12.73
N ARG A 391 7.15 -25.12 -12.18
CA ARG A 391 6.32 -26.28 -12.55
C ARG A 391 4.87 -25.86 -12.70
N GLU A 392 4.19 -26.39 -13.70
CA GLU A 392 2.74 -26.24 -13.83
C GLU A 392 2.04 -27.14 -12.80
N LEU A 393 1.06 -26.59 -12.08
CA LEU A 393 0.23 -27.31 -11.11
C LEU A 393 -1.12 -27.71 -11.68
N GLN A 394 -1.58 -27.07 -12.75
CA GLN A 394 -2.84 -27.41 -13.41
C GLN A 394 -2.64 -28.51 -14.45
N ALA A 395 -3.72 -29.21 -14.80
CA ALA A 395 -3.68 -30.21 -15.85
C ALA A 395 -3.46 -29.57 -17.23
N PRO A 396 -2.84 -30.28 -18.19
CA PRO A 396 -2.55 -29.74 -19.54
C PRO A 396 -3.77 -29.26 -20.33
N HIS A 397 -4.97 -29.71 -19.95
CA HIS A 397 -6.24 -29.35 -20.58
C HIS A 397 -6.98 -28.22 -19.85
N SER A 398 -6.38 -27.64 -18.80
CA SER A 398 -6.92 -26.45 -18.14
C SER A 398 -6.83 -25.23 -19.06
N ASP A 399 -7.79 -24.31 -18.93
CA ASP A 399 -7.80 -23.01 -19.63
C ASP A 399 -6.98 -21.93 -18.92
N ARG A 400 -6.43 -22.25 -17.75
CA ARG A 400 -5.61 -21.38 -16.90
C ARG A 400 -4.28 -22.07 -16.56
N SER A 401 -3.42 -21.35 -15.85
CA SER A 401 -2.13 -21.84 -15.39
C SER A 401 -1.88 -21.39 -13.96
N THR A 402 -1.31 -22.28 -13.14
CA THR A 402 -0.85 -21.97 -11.78
C THR A 402 0.50 -22.63 -11.57
N LEU A 403 1.50 -21.82 -11.26
CA LEU A 403 2.87 -22.23 -11.15
C LEU A 403 3.24 -22.52 -9.70
N HIS A 404 3.94 -23.62 -9.51
CA HIS A 404 4.83 -23.80 -8.38
C HIS A 404 6.22 -23.29 -8.76
N VAL A 405 6.78 -22.40 -7.95
CA VAL A 405 8.08 -21.78 -8.19
C VAL A 405 8.98 -22.00 -6.97
N GLU A 406 10.23 -22.38 -7.19
CA GLU A 406 11.24 -22.54 -6.13
C GLU A 406 12.39 -21.56 -6.35
N LEU A 407 12.69 -20.81 -5.30
CA LEU A 407 13.81 -19.88 -5.22
C LEU A 407 14.85 -20.46 -4.26
N ASP A 408 16.05 -20.72 -4.78
CA ASP A 408 17.20 -21.18 -4.01
C ASP A 408 17.89 -19.98 -3.35
N LEU A 409 17.91 -20.02 -2.02
CA LEU A 409 18.46 -19.03 -1.11
C LEU A 409 19.83 -19.42 -0.55
N SER A 410 20.43 -20.53 -0.97
CA SER A 410 21.74 -20.99 -0.46
C SER A 410 22.86 -19.97 -0.70
N GLU A 411 22.73 -19.18 -1.76
CA GLU A 411 23.63 -18.07 -2.11
C GLU A 411 23.13 -16.71 -1.58
N CYS A 412 22.11 -16.71 -0.72
CA CYS A 412 21.48 -15.52 -0.14
C CYS A 412 21.48 -15.61 1.40
N PRO A 413 22.65 -15.63 2.06
CA PRO A 413 22.75 -15.93 3.49
C PRO A 413 22.06 -14.90 4.40
N GLY A 414 21.79 -13.68 3.90
CA GLY A 414 21.07 -12.63 4.62
C GLY A 414 19.55 -12.71 4.49
N LEU A 415 19.00 -13.64 3.69
CA LEU A 415 17.56 -13.83 3.56
C LEU A 415 17.07 -14.94 4.47
N HIS A 416 16.26 -14.56 5.45
CA HIS A 416 15.54 -15.48 6.32
C HIS A 416 14.05 -15.21 6.21
N TYR A 417 13.24 -16.26 6.34
CA TYR A 417 11.79 -16.15 6.32
C TYR A 417 11.18 -17.13 7.32
N GLU A 418 9.99 -16.78 7.78
CA GLU A 418 9.13 -17.62 8.61
C GLU A 418 7.87 -18.04 7.85
N VAL A 419 7.15 -19.01 8.42
CA VAL A 419 5.87 -19.46 7.88
C VAL A 419 4.88 -18.29 7.87
N GLY A 420 4.29 -18.00 6.71
CA GLY A 420 3.30 -16.94 6.54
C GLY A 420 3.89 -15.59 6.11
N ASP A 421 5.21 -15.49 5.96
CA ASP A 421 5.84 -14.33 5.32
C ASP A 421 5.52 -14.23 3.83
N HIS A 422 5.81 -13.05 3.28
CA HIS A 422 5.73 -12.78 1.85
C HIS A 422 7.13 -12.65 1.26
N VAL A 423 7.27 -13.06 -0.01
CA VAL A 423 8.42 -12.72 -0.83
C VAL A 423 8.01 -11.69 -1.87
N ALA A 424 8.79 -10.63 -1.97
CA ALA A 424 8.67 -9.64 -3.03
C ALA A 424 9.59 -10.02 -4.18
N VAL A 425 9.06 -10.19 -5.39
CA VAL A 425 9.83 -10.53 -6.60
C VAL A 425 9.85 -9.33 -7.54
N PHE A 426 11.04 -8.86 -7.90
CA PHE A 426 11.20 -7.81 -8.91
C PHE A 426 11.08 -8.43 -10.31
N PRO A 427 10.05 -8.08 -11.10
CA PRO A 427 9.85 -8.67 -12.41
C PRO A 427 10.58 -7.90 -13.50
N GLU A 428 10.63 -8.48 -14.69
CA GLU A 428 11.04 -7.79 -15.91
C GLU A 428 9.92 -7.81 -16.96
N ASN A 429 9.75 -6.68 -17.65
CA ASN A 429 8.92 -6.56 -18.85
C ASN A 429 9.34 -7.60 -19.90
N SER A 430 8.43 -7.97 -20.80
CA SER A 430 8.79 -8.93 -21.85
C SER A 430 9.69 -8.28 -22.90
N GLU A 431 10.55 -9.07 -23.55
CA GLU A 431 11.37 -8.59 -24.67
C GLU A 431 10.51 -7.99 -25.79
N ALA A 432 9.29 -8.49 -25.98
CA ALA A 432 8.34 -7.94 -26.95
C ALA A 432 7.86 -6.53 -26.54
N ASP A 433 7.56 -6.32 -25.26
CA ASP A 433 7.14 -5.02 -24.72
C ASP A 433 8.29 -4.01 -24.74
N VAL A 434 9.49 -4.44 -24.35
CA VAL A 434 10.73 -3.64 -24.39
C VAL A 434 11.01 -3.18 -25.83
N ALA A 435 10.94 -4.10 -26.79
CA ALA A 435 11.12 -3.74 -28.19
C ALA A 435 10.00 -2.84 -28.72
N ALA A 436 8.77 -3.01 -28.24
CA ALA A 436 7.63 -2.18 -28.63
C ALA A 436 7.75 -0.75 -28.11
N VAL A 437 8.07 -0.56 -26.83
CA VAL A 437 8.25 0.79 -26.27
C VAL A 437 9.47 1.47 -26.87
N ALA A 438 10.59 0.77 -27.10
CA ALA A 438 11.76 1.34 -27.77
C ALA A 438 11.44 1.86 -29.18
N ARG A 439 10.58 1.17 -29.94
CA ARG A 439 10.08 1.66 -31.24
C ARG A 439 9.23 2.92 -31.10
N CYS A 440 8.37 3.01 -30.08
CA CYS A 440 7.58 4.22 -29.83
C CYS A 440 8.46 5.42 -29.47
N LEU A 441 9.51 5.20 -28.68
CA LEU A 441 10.46 6.25 -28.26
C LEU A 441 11.49 6.60 -29.34
N GLY A 442 11.74 5.70 -30.29
CA GLY A 442 12.76 5.89 -31.34
C GLY A 442 14.20 5.73 -30.84
N VAL A 443 14.42 4.85 -29.84
CA VAL A 443 15.74 4.62 -29.22
C VAL A 443 16.35 3.28 -29.62
N ASP A 444 17.68 3.18 -29.61
CA ASP A 444 18.38 1.91 -29.80
C ASP A 444 18.53 1.18 -28.46
N LEU A 445 18.15 -0.10 -28.44
CA LEU A 445 18.17 -0.92 -27.22
C LEU A 445 19.59 -1.21 -26.74
N ASP A 446 20.58 -1.17 -27.64
CA ASP A 446 21.97 -1.51 -27.33
C ASP A 446 22.82 -0.28 -26.94
N ASP A 447 22.24 0.93 -27.01
CA ASP A 447 22.89 2.14 -26.49
C ASP A 447 23.08 2.05 -24.97
N VAL A 448 24.24 2.51 -24.51
CA VAL A 448 24.60 2.52 -23.09
C VAL A 448 24.38 3.93 -22.54
N ILE A 449 23.65 4.02 -21.44
CA ILE A 449 23.28 5.28 -20.79
C ILE A 449 23.60 5.28 -19.29
N SER A 450 23.77 6.47 -18.72
CA SER A 450 23.63 6.71 -17.29
C SER A 450 22.53 7.74 -17.02
N LEU A 451 21.78 7.52 -15.95
CA LEU A 451 20.66 8.36 -15.52
C LEU A 451 21.08 9.17 -14.29
N HIS A 452 20.79 10.47 -14.29
CA HIS A 452 21.09 11.37 -13.18
C HIS A 452 19.88 12.20 -12.80
N LEU A 453 19.78 12.56 -11.52
CA LEU A 453 18.79 13.53 -11.08
C LEU A 453 19.17 14.94 -11.54
N PRO A 454 18.22 15.77 -11.99
CA PRO A 454 18.49 17.16 -12.35
C PRO A 454 18.98 18.01 -11.17
N SER A 455 18.59 17.64 -9.95
CA SER A 455 19.08 18.23 -8.71
C SER A 455 19.07 17.18 -7.59
N PRO A 456 19.99 17.23 -6.61
CA PRO A 456 19.92 16.41 -5.40
C PRO A 456 18.61 16.55 -4.62
N SER A 457 17.92 17.69 -4.76
CA SER A 457 16.62 17.97 -4.13
C SER A 457 15.41 17.61 -5.01
N SER A 458 15.62 16.92 -6.13
CA SER A 458 14.54 16.57 -7.06
C SER A 458 13.53 15.63 -6.40
N SER A 459 12.25 15.87 -6.67
CA SER A 459 11.16 14.97 -6.31
C SER A 459 11.13 13.69 -7.17
N LEU A 460 11.97 13.60 -8.21
CA LEU A 460 12.13 12.38 -8.97
C LEU A 460 12.78 11.30 -8.11
N PRO A 461 12.28 10.07 -8.18
CA PRO A 461 12.82 9.00 -7.37
C PRO A 461 14.20 8.63 -7.97
N PRO A 462 15.26 8.42 -7.16
CA PRO A 462 16.62 8.38 -7.69
C PRO A 462 16.79 7.24 -8.71
N PRO A 463 17.51 7.43 -9.82
CA PRO A 463 17.71 6.37 -10.79
C PRO A 463 18.79 5.39 -10.31
N PRO A 464 18.82 4.16 -10.86
CA PRO A 464 19.89 3.22 -10.61
C PRO A 464 21.25 3.80 -11.06
N PRO A 465 22.30 3.79 -10.20
CA PRO A 465 23.61 4.31 -10.56
C PRO A 465 24.30 3.41 -11.59
N GLY A 466 25.27 3.99 -12.32
CA GLY A 466 26.11 3.25 -13.26
C GLY A 466 25.68 3.34 -14.72
N HIS A 467 26.33 2.54 -15.56
CA HIS A 467 26.13 2.51 -17.01
C HIS A 467 25.31 1.27 -17.38
N HIS A 468 24.20 1.48 -18.08
CA HIS A 468 23.23 0.44 -18.39
C HIS A 468 22.77 0.53 -19.84
N THR A 469 22.48 -0.60 -20.46
CA THR A 469 21.83 -0.57 -21.78
C THR A 469 20.39 -0.05 -21.66
N ILE A 470 19.90 0.64 -22.68
CA ILE A 470 18.49 1.05 -22.75
C ILE A 470 17.56 -0.16 -22.61
N ARG A 471 17.95 -1.32 -23.15
CA ARG A 471 17.27 -2.60 -22.94
C ARG A 471 17.07 -2.94 -21.47
N ALA A 472 18.14 -2.90 -20.68
CA ALA A 472 18.08 -3.23 -19.25
C ALA A 472 17.19 -2.22 -18.49
N VAL A 473 17.29 -0.93 -18.84
CA VAL A 473 16.45 0.13 -18.25
C VAL A 473 14.97 -0.13 -18.54
N LEU A 474 14.60 -0.33 -19.80
CA LEU A 474 13.20 -0.55 -20.19
C LEU A 474 12.63 -1.89 -19.68
N ALA A 475 13.49 -2.90 -19.48
CA ALA A 475 13.08 -4.18 -18.93
C ALA A 475 12.69 -4.09 -17.46
N SER A 476 13.39 -3.30 -16.65
CA SER A 476 13.28 -3.37 -15.19
C SER A 476 12.76 -2.10 -14.52
N LEU A 477 12.83 -0.93 -15.17
CA LEU A 477 12.51 0.36 -14.53
C LEU A 477 11.07 0.83 -14.76
N PRO A 478 10.53 0.92 -15.99
CA PRO A 478 9.19 1.45 -16.21
C PRO A 478 8.08 0.38 -16.12
N ASP A 479 6.95 0.74 -15.55
CA ASP A 479 5.68 0.03 -15.74
C ASP A 479 5.05 0.44 -17.07
N LEU A 480 4.95 -0.51 -18.00
CA LEU A 480 4.41 -0.32 -19.34
C LEU A 480 2.93 -0.70 -19.46
N HIS A 481 2.39 -1.38 -18.44
CA HIS A 481 1.11 -2.07 -18.49
C HIS A 481 0.01 -1.38 -17.69
N SER A 482 0.37 -0.52 -16.74
CA SER A 482 -0.57 0.34 -16.02
C SER A 482 -1.20 1.38 -16.95
N SER A 483 -2.44 1.77 -16.64
CA SER A 483 -3.13 2.84 -17.37
C SER A 483 -2.46 4.18 -17.07
N PRO A 484 -2.11 4.99 -18.10
CA PRO A 484 -1.43 6.26 -17.87
C PRO A 484 -2.36 7.27 -17.22
N ARG A 485 -1.81 7.98 -16.23
CA ARG A 485 -2.44 9.11 -15.55
C ARG A 485 -2.71 10.26 -16.51
N LYS A 486 -3.68 11.13 -16.20
CA LYS A 486 -3.97 12.34 -17.02
C LYS A 486 -2.71 13.20 -17.20
N ALA A 487 -1.91 13.30 -16.15
CA ALA A 487 -0.58 13.92 -16.13
C ALA A 487 0.32 13.45 -17.28
N ALA A 488 0.52 12.14 -17.37
CA ALA A 488 1.34 11.51 -18.40
C ALA A 488 0.79 11.78 -19.82
N LEU A 489 -0.55 11.83 -19.98
CA LEU A 489 -1.18 12.16 -21.26
C LEU A 489 -0.92 13.62 -21.67
N SER A 490 -0.95 14.56 -20.72
CA SER A 490 -0.64 15.97 -20.96
C SER A 490 0.80 16.14 -21.46
N VAL A 491 1.76 15.50 -20.79
CA VAL A 491 3.17 15.52 -21.22
C VAL A 491 3.33 14.86 -22.59
N LEU A 492 2.66 13.72 -22.84
CA LEU A 492 2.73 13.03 -24.13
C LEU A 492 2.19 13.89 -25.28
N ALA A 493 1.15 14.70 -25.03
CA ALA A 493 0.61 15.62 -26.01
C ALA A 493 1.63 16.63 -26.53
N ARG A 494 2.55 17.09 -25.67
CA ARG A 494 3.63 18.04 -26.01
C ARG A 494 4.70 17.40 -26.90
N CYS A 495 4.79 16.07 -26.91
CA CYS A 495 5.73 15.32 -27.73
C CYS A 495 5.13 14.88 -29.08
N ALA A 496 3.86 15.21 -29.35
CA ALA A 496 3.16 14.82 -30.57
C ALA A 496 3.44 15.78 -31.75
N ALA A 497 3.96 15.23 -32.85
CA ALA A 497 4.20 15.98 -34.07
C ALA A 497 2.93 16.19 -34.92
N ASP A 498 1.93 15.29 -34.84
CA ASP A 498 0.62 15.48 -35.47
C ASP A 498 -0.27 16.33 -34.55
N PRO A 499 -0.72 17.53 -34.99
CA PRO A 499 -1.61 18.37 -34.20
C PRO A 499 -2.89 17.66 -33.76
N LYS A 500 -3.42 16.70 -34.54
CA LYS A 500 -4.65 15.98 -34.17
C LYS A 500 -4.42 15.03 -33.00
N GLU A 501 -3.28 14.37 -32.97
CA GLU A 501 -2.90 13.49 -31.85
C GLU A 501 -2.63 14.33 -30.60
N ALA A 502 -1.92 15.45 -30.74
CA ALA A 502 -1.67 16.40 -29.65
C ALA A 502 -2.99 16.88 -29.01
N GLU A 503 -3.94 17.37 -29.82
CA GLU A 503 -5.23 17.85 -29.32
C GLU A 503 -6.07 16.74 -28.70
N ARG A 504 -6.03 15.51 -29.23
CA ARG A 504 -6.72 14.37 -28.61
C ARG A 504 -6.14 14.02 -27.24
N LEU A 505 -4.82 14.02 -27.10
CA LEU A 505 -4.15 13.74 -25.83
C LEU A 505 -4.45 14.84 -24.79
N LYS A 506 -4.40 16.13 -25.18
CA LYS A 506 -4.81 17.25 -24.31
C LYS A 506 -6.26 17.11 -23.85
N HIS A 507 -7.18 16.79 -24.77
CA HIS A 507 -8.57 16.56 -24.42
C HIS A 507 -8.71 15.46 -23.37
N LEU A 508 -8.07 14.30 -23.57
CA LEU A 508 -8.09 13.20 -22.59
C LEU A 508 -7.50 13.58 -21.23
N ALA A 509 -6.52 14.47 -21.19
CA ALA A 509 -5.93 14.97 -19.93
C ALA A 509 -6.81 16.01 -19.23
N SER A 510 -7.69 16.70 -19.97
CA SER A 510 -8.52 17.80 -19.45
C SER A 510 -9.78 17.34 -18.70
N ASP A 511 -10.37 18.25 -17.92
CA ASP A 511 -11.69 18.04 -17.31
C ASP A 511 -12.79 17.87 -18.36
N GLN A 512 -12.71 18.58 -19.49
CA GLN A 512 -13.68 18.47 -20.58
C GLN A 512 -13.67 17.08 -21.25
N GLY A 513 -12.53 16.40 -21.24
CA GLY A 513 -12.39 15.03 -21.73
C GLY A 513 -12.44 13.95 -20.66
N LYS A 514 -12.83 14.28 -19.41
CA LYS A 514 -12.96 13.31 -18.32
C LYS A 514 -13.76 12.07 -18.71
N ALA A 515 -14.93 12.23 -19.34
CA ALA A 515 -15.76 11.10 -19.77
C ALA A 515 -15.03 10.21 -20.80
N ASP A 516 -14.31 10.83 -21.73
CA ASP A 516 -13.52 10.13 -22.74
C ASP A 516 -12.32 9.41 -22.13
N TYR A 517 -11.66 10.00 -21.14
CA TYR A 517 -10.58 9.36 -20.38
C TYR A 517 -11.08 8.14 -19.63
N LEU A 518 -12.18 8.27 -18.87
CA LEU A 518 -12.79 7.15 -18.15
C LEU A 518 -13.15 6.01 -19.10
N GLN A 519 -13.71 6.32 -20.27
CA GLN A 519 -14.14 5.29 -21.23
C GLN A 519 -12.99 4.70 -22.05
N TRP A 520 -12.09 5.54 -22.58
CA TRP A 520 -11.04 5.12 -23.50
C TRP A 520 -9.77 4.68 -22.77
N VAL A 521 -9.45 5.21 -21.60
CA VAL A 521 -8.26 4.75 -20.84
C VAL A 521 -8.67 3.70 -19.82
N LEU A 522 -9.46 4.09 -18.82
CA LEU A 522 -9.70 3.24 -17.64
C LEU A 522 -10.62 2.04 -17.92
N ALA A 523 -11.84 2.26 -18.43
CA ALA A 523 -12.83 1.21 -18.65
C ALA A 523 -12.37 0.16 -19.68
N ALA A 524 -11.47 0.55 -20.60
CA ALA A 524 -10.89 -0.35 -21.56
C ALA A 524 -9.59 -1.02 -21.09
N HIS A 525 -9.09 -0.61 -19.92
CA HIS A 525 -7.79 -1.00 -19.37
C HIS A 525 -6.67 -0.83 -20.40
N ARG A 526 -6.56 0.37 -20.99
CA ARG A 526 -5.48 0.69 -21.94
C ARG A 526 -4.20 1.03 -21.18
N SER A 527 -3.13 0.29 -21.45
CA SER A 527 -1.82 0.51 -20.87
C SER A 527 -1.09 1.69 -21.49
N LEU A 528 -0.05 2.17 -20.80
CA LEU A 528 0.85 3.21 -21.31
C LEU A 528 1.46 2.83 -22.67
N LEU A 529 1.95 1.59 -22.84
CA LEU A 529 2.48 1.12 -24.12
C LEU A 529 1.45 1.23 -25.24
N GLU A 530 0.19 0.90 -24.96
CA GLU A 530 -0.87 0.92 -25.95
C GLU A 530 -1.33 2.33 -26.29
N VAL A 531 -1.29 3.25 -25.32
CA VAL A 531 -1.49 4.67 -25.58
C VAL A 531 -0.36 5.21 -26.47
N LEU A 532 0.90 4.89 -26.19
CA LEU A 532 2.03 5.27 -27.07
C LEU A 532 1.87 4.73 -28.49
N GLN A 533 1.38 3.50 -28.65
CA GLN A 533 1.10 2.91 -29.97
C GLN A 533 -0.07 3.57 -30.70
N ALA A 534 -1.08 4.07 -29.96
CA ALA A 534 -2.24 4.75 -30.52
C ALA A 534 -1.94 6.19 -30.99
N PHE A 535 -0.86 6.79 -30.48
CA PHE A 535 -0.40 8.14 -30.83
C PHE A 535 1.04 8.10 -31.38
N PRO A 536 1.26 7.50 -32.57
CA PRO A 536 2.60 7.25 -33.12
C PRO A 536 3.43 8.51 -33.44
N SER A 537 2.79 9.69 -33.54
CA SER A 537 3.51 10.96 -33.70
C SER A 537 4.05 11.49 -32.37
N ALA A 538 3.55 11.00 -31.23
CA ALA A 538 3.99 11.34 -29.89
C ALA A 538 5.23 10.52 -29.52
N ARG A 539 6.41 11.11 -29.73
CA ARG A 539 7.71 10.45 -29.49
C ARG A 539 8.45 11.14 -28.34
N PRO A 540 8.13 10.83 -27.08
CA PRO A 540 8.79 11.47 -25.96
C PRO A 540 10.27 11.04 -25.88
N PRO A 541 11.18 11.96 -25.51
CA PRO A 541 12.55 11.58 -25.15
C PRO A 541 12.56 10.56 -24.00
N LEU A 542 13.54 9.66 -24.00
CA LEU A 542 13.67 8.62 -22.96
C LEU A 542 13.66 9.20 -21.54
N ALA A 543 14.35 10.33 -21.34
CA ALA A 543 14.40 11.07 -20.08
C ALA A 543 13.00 11.42 -19.53
N VAL A 544 12.18 12.04 -20.38
CA VAL A 544 10.81 12.48 -20.07
C VAL A 544 9.90 11.28 -19.87
N PHE A 545 10.03 10.25 -20.70
CA PHE A 545 9.26 9.01 -20.58
C PHE A 545 9.46 8.36 -19.20
N LEU A 546 10.71 8.21 -18.76
CA LEU A 546 11.03 7.57 -17.48
C LEU A 546 10.66 8.41 -16.26
N ALA A 547 10.65 9.74 -16.39
CA ALA A 547 10.46 10.67 -15.26
C ALA A 547 9.01 11.13 -15.09
N SER A 548 8.30 11.38 -16.19
CA SER A 548 6.98 12.03 -16.18
C SER A 548 5.84 11.16 -16.69
N MET A 549 6.13 10.03 -17.36
CA MET A 549 5.08 9.22 -17.99
C MET A 549 4.96 7.83 -17.37
N ALA A 550 6.07 7.09 -17.35
CA ALA A 550 6.08 5.71 -16.87
C ALA A 550 6.26 5.67 -15.36
N PRO A 551 5.28 5.13 -14.60
CA PRO A 551 5.51 4.80 -13.21
C PRO A 551 6.65 3.79 -13.07
N ARG A 552 7.26 3.72 -11.89
CA ARG A 552 8.26 2.68 -11.60
C ARG A 552 7.62 1.29 -11.53
N LEU A 553 8.28 0.31 -12.13
CA LEU A 553 7.90 -1.09 -12.04
C LEU A 553 8.11 -1.60 -10.61
N GLN A 554 7.01 -1.89 -9.92
CA GLN A 554 7.03 -2.36 -8.53
C GLN A 554 7.29 -3.87 -8.43
N PRO A 555 7.92 -4.35 -7.34
CA PRO A 555 7.97 -5.78 -7.04
C PRO A 555 6.55 -6.33 -6.80
N ARG A 556 6.37 -7.63 -7.02
CA ARG A 556 5.11 -8.32 -6.74
C ARG A 556 5.28 -9.26 -5.55
N PHE A 557 4.38 -9.15 -4.58
CA PHE A 557 4.37 -9.96 -3.38
C PHE A 557 3.66 -11.29 -3.63
N TYR A 558 4.22 -12.36 -3.05
CA TYR A 558 3.62 -13.67 -3.01
C TYR A 558 3.71 -14.25 -1.60
N SER A 559 2.61 -14.83 -1.11
CA SER A 559 2.62 -15.58 0.14
C SER A 559 3.50 -16.82 -0.01
N ILE A 560 4.46 -16.97 0.91
CA ILE A 560 5.42 -18.07 0.84
C ILE A 560 4.70 -19.39 1.14
N SER A 561 4.88 -20.36 0.24
CA SER A 561 4.20 -21.66 0.24
C SER A 561 5.10 -22.83 0.68
N SER A 562 6.13 -22.51 1.46
CA SER A 562 7.07 -23.45 2.06
C SER A 562 7.36 -23.13 3.53
N HIS A 563 7.80 -24.15 4.26
CA HIS A 563 8.40 -24.01 5.58
C HIS A 563 9.93 -24.08 5.48
N PRO A 564 10.70 -23.18 6.13
CA PRO A 564 12.16 -23.10 5.98
C PRO A 564 12.90 -24.37 6.44
N ARG A 565 12.39 -25.08 7.44
CA ARG A 565 12.93 -26.40 7.86
C ARG A 565 12.46 -27.58 7.00
N HIS A 566 11.37 -27.44 6.25
CA HIS A 566 10.89 -28.49 5.35
C HIS A 566 11.68 -28.45 4.04
N ALA A 567 11.94 -27.25 3.54
CA ALA A 567 12.75 -26.99 2.36
C ALA A 567 13.92 -26.05 2.71
N PRO A 568 14.99 -26.57 3.34
CA PRO A 568 16.15 -25.75 3.69
C PRO A 568 16.72 -25.04 2.47
N SER A 569 16.93 -23.73 2.58
CA SER A 569 17.42 -22.88 1.49
C SER A 569 16.54 -22.85 0.24
N SER A 570 15.31 -23.36 0.28
CA SER A 570 14.35 -23.26 -0.83
C SER A 570 13.08 -22.56 -0.37
N LEU A 571 12.75 -21.45 -1.02
CA LEU A 571 11.53 -20.69 -0.81
C LEU A 571 10.57 -20.98 -1.94
N HIS A 572 9.32 -21.36 -1.63
CA HIS A 572 8.33 -21.74 -2.62
C HIS A 572 7.27 -20.64 -2.81
N ILE A 573 6.91 -20.37 -4.06
CA ILE A 573 5.81 -19.48 -4.45
C ILE A 573 4.75 -20.31 -5.19
N THR A 574 3.48 -20.01 -4.93
CA THR A 574 2.34 -20.53 -5.72
C THR A 574 1.69 -19.37 -6.47
N CYS A 575 1.85 -19.31 -7.79
CA CYS A 575 1.56 -18.14 -8.61
C CYS A 575 0.52 -18.47 -9.70
N ALA A 576 -0.66 -17.84 -9.66
CA ALA A 576 -1.58 -17.90 -10.80
C ALA A 576 -1.04 -17.03 -11.95
N VAL A 577 -1.00 -17.59 -13.16
CA VAL A 577 -0.59 -16.81 -14.34
C VAL A 577 -1.72 -15.88 -14.74
N VAL A 578 -1.46 -14.59 -14.66
CA VAL A 578 -2.44 -13.55 -14.99
C VAL A 578 -2.47 -13.38 -16.49
N ARG A 579 -3.59 -13.77 -17.08
CA ARG A 579 -3.87 -13.63 -18.51
C ARG A 579 -5.35 -13.33 -18.69
N ASP A 580 -5.66 -12.06 -18.89
CA ASP A 580 -7.04 -11.58 -18.99
C ASP A 580 -7.29 -10.95 -20.36
N VAL A 581 -8.51 -11.09 -20.86
CA VAL A 581 -8.93 -10.36 -22.05
C VAL A 581 -9.54 -9.05 -21.60
N THR A 582 -8.91 -7.92 -21.93
CA THR A 582 -9.43 -6.59 -21.59
C THR A 582 -10.75 -6.34 -22.33
N PRO A 583 -11.59 -5.39 -21.86
CA PRO A 583 -12.82 -5.02 -22.56
C PRO A 583 -12.60 -4.54 -24.01
N ALA A 584 -11.38 -4.10 -24.35
CA ALA A 584 -10.97 -3.78 -25.71
C ALA A 584 -10.62 -5.01 -26.57
N GLY A 585 -10.78 -6.23 -26.06
CA GLY A 585 -10.54 -7.49 -26.77
C GLY A 585 -9.08 -7.95 -26.81
N ARG A 586 -8.19 -7.35 -26.03
CA ARG A 586 -6.75 -7.67 -26.05
C ARG A 586 -6.37 -8.55 -24.88
N THR A 587 -5.32 -9.34 -25.03
CA THR A 587 -4.80 -10.16 -23.92
C THR A 587 -3.82 -9.34 -23.09
N HIS A 588 -4.21 -9.00 -21.87
CA HIS A 588 -3.33 -8.47 -20.83
C HIS A 588 -2.57 -9.62 -20.17
N HIS A 589 -1.27 -9.40 -19.93
CA HIS A 589 -0.38 -10.33 -19.27
C HIS A 589 0.15 -9.67 -17.99
N GLY A 590 -0.03 -10.30 -16.84
CA GLY A 590 0.56 -9.80 -15.60
C GLY A 590 2.09 -9.90 -15.69
N VAL A 591 2.80 -8.80 -15.42
CA VAL A 591 4.24 -8.69 -15.65
C VAL A 591 5.03 -9.77 -14.91
N CYS A 592 4.83 -9.87 -13.59
CA CYS A 592 5.59 -10.81 -12.75
C CYS A 592 5.22 -12.28 -12.99
N SER A 593 3.93 -12.61 -13.04
CA SER A 593 3.51 -13.99 -13.26
C SER A 593 3.90 -14.49 -14.66
N SER A 594 3.86 -13.63 -15.67
CA SER A 594 4.36 -13.94 -17.02
C SER A 594 5.89 -13.98 -17.09
N HIS A 595 6.61 -13.20 -16.28
CA HIS A 595 8.06 -13.30 -16.12
C HIS A 595 8.45 -14.68 -15.58
N LEU A 596 7.82 -15.13 -14.48
CA LEU A 596 8.05 -16.46 -13.93
C LEU A 596 7.63 -17.58 -14.89
N HIS A 597 6.47 -17.44 -15.55
CA HIS A 597 5.95 -18.42 -16.52
C HIS A 597 6.91 -18.64 -17.71
N ARG A 598 7.58 -17.59 -18.21
CA ARG A 598 8.53 -17.68 -19.33
C ARG A 598 9.69 -18.66 -19.07
N HIS A 599 10.00 -18.94 -17.81
CA HIS A 599 11.05 -19.88 -17.42
C HIS A 599 10.58 -21.34 -17.30
N LEU A 600 9.27 -21.60 -17.36
CA LEU A 600 8.71 -22.95 -17.28
C LEU A 600 9.32 -23.92 -18.32
N PRO A 601 9.40 -23.59 -19.63
CA PRO A 601 9.96 -24.51 -20.63
C PRO A 601 11.46 -24.80 -20.42
N LEU A 602 12.20 -23.83 -19.88
CA LEU A 602 13.64 -23.92 -19.67
C LEU A 602 14.01 -24.80 -18.48
N LEU A 603 13.14 -24.82 -17.46
CA LEU A 603 13.40 -25.53 -16.20
C LEU A 603 12.64 -26.86 -16.09
N ALA A 604 11.54 -27.05 -16.83
CA ALA A 604 10.81 -28.31 -16.88
C ALA A 604 11.51 -29.38 -17.76
N HIS A 605 12.29 -28.94 -18.75
CA HIS A 605 13.06 -29.80 -19.65
C HIS A 605 14.51 -29.31 -19.73
N PRO A 606 15.41 -29.73 -18.81
CA PRO A 606 16.83 -29.41 -18.96
C PRO A 606 17.29 -29.89 -20.33
N SER A 607 17.93 -29.00 -21.08
CA SER A 607 18.43 -29.22 -22.42
C SER A 607 19.07 -30.60 -22.57
N SER A 608 18.95 -31.21 -23.75
CA SER A 608 19.71 -32.42 -24.11
C SER A 608 21.16 -32.31 -23.59
N PRO A 609 21.78 -33.39 -23.07
CA PRO A 609 23.15 -33.37 -22.52
C PRO A 609 24.23 -32.88 -23.50
N SER A 610 23.85 -32.58 -24.75
CA SER A 610 24.69 -32.03 -25.83
C SER A 610 24.63 -30.49 -25.96
N SER A 611 23.74 -29.79 -25.23
CA SER A 611 23.67 -28.32 -25.25
C SER A 611 24.49 -27.70 -24.11
N PRO A 612 25.17 -26.57 -24.33
CA PRO A 612 25.83 -25.85 -23.23
C PRO A 612 24.80 -25.47 -22.16
N PRO A 613 25.15 -25.54 -20.87
CA PRO A 613 24.23 -25.16 -19.80
C PRO A 613 23.89 -23.67 -19.94
N SER A 614 22.60 -23.35 -20.03
CA SER A 614 22.13 -21.98 -19.92
C SER A 614 22.57 -21.41 -18.57
N PRO A 615 22.96 -20.12 -18.50
CA PRO A 615 23.31 -19.51 -17.23
C PRO A 615 22.12 -19.58 -16.25
N PRO A 616 22.38 -19.72 -14.94
CA PRO A 616 21.32 -19.78 -13.95
C PRO A 616 20.50 -18.49 -13.96
N VAL A 617 19.18 -18.64 -14.03
CA VAL A 617 18.25 -17.51 -13.91
C VAL A 617 18.22 -17.07 -12.45
N ARG A 618 18.40 -15.77 -12.21
CA ARG A 618 18.35 -15.16 -10.88
C ARG A 618 17.36 -14.02 -10.88
N VAL A 619 16.51 -13.98 -9.86
CA VAL A 619 15.51 -12.92 -9.67
C VAL A 619 15.85 -12.12 -8.40
N PRO A 620 15.83 -10.79 -8.45
CA PRO A 620 15.96 -9.99 -7.23
C PRO A 620 14.72 -10.19 -6.36
N VAL A 621 14.94 -10.43 -5.06
CA VAL A 621 13.88 -10.62 -4.08
C VAL A 621 14.24 -10.01 -2.74
N PHE A 622 13.21 -9.70 -1.94
CA PHE A 622 13.34 -9.51 -0.49
C PHE A 622 12.18 -10.21 0.24
N ILE A 623 12.36 -10.43 1.55
CA ILE A 623 11.33 -11.00 2.41
C ILE A 623 10.65 -9.86 3.17
N ARG A 624 9.32 -9.87 3.20
CA ARG A 624 8.53 -9.01 4.05
C ARG A 624 7.89 -9.86 5.14
N SER A 625 8.15 -9.48 6.39
CA SER A 625 7.55 -10.14 7.55
C SER A 625 6.04 -9.89 7.58
N SER A 626 5.28 -10.84 8.10
CA SER A 626 3.81 -10.78 8.21
C SER A 626 3.34 -11.21 9.59
N HIS A 627 2.15 -10.77 10.00
CA HIS A 627 1.47 -11.26 11.20
C HIS A 627 0.70 -12.56 10.96
N PHE A 628 0.60 -13.03 9.72
CA PHE A 628 -0.13 -14.24 9.31
C PHE A 628 0.58 -15.52 9.76
N ARG A 629 0.61 -15.79 11.06
CA ARG A 629 1.37 -16.88 11.69
C ARG A 629 0.49 -18.03 12.18
N PRO A 630 0.96 -19.29 12.14
CA PRO A 630 0.30 -20.37 12.86
C PRO A 630 0.30 -20.08 14.38
N PRO A 631 -0.63 -20.65 15.17
CA PRO A 631 -0.63 -20.43 16.61
C PRO A 631 0.67 -20.92 17.26
N ALA A 632 1.19 -20.16 18.23
CA ALA A 632 2.41 -20.54 18.95
C ALA A 632 2.24 -21.87 19.73
N ASP A 633 1.03 -22.13 20.24
CA ASP A 633 0.65 -23.41 20.82
C ASP A 633 0.07 -24.32 19.73
N PRO A 634 0.75 -25.42 19.37
CA PRO A 634 0.34 -26.30 18.28
C PRO A 634 -0.93 -27.10 18.60
N SER A 635 -1.36 -27.15 19.86
CA SER A 635 -2.60 -27.79 20.29
C SER A 635 -3.85 -26.94 20.01
N ARG A 636 -3.68 -25.64 19.68
CA ARG A 636 -4.80 -24.77 19.32
C ARG A 636 -5.37 -25.13 17.95
N PRO A 637 -6.70 -25.26 17.82
CA PRO A 637 -7.31 -25.55 16.53
C PRO A 637 -7.16 -24.43 15.51
N ILE A 638 -7.12 -24.80 14.23
CA ILE A 638 -7.06 -23.85 13.12
C ILE A 638 -8.11 -24.16 12.05
N VAL A 639 -8.75 -23.10 11.55
CA VAL A 639 -9.67 -23.14 10.41
C VAL A 639 -9.03 -22.33 9.28
N MET A 640 -8.67 -23.00 8.18
CA MET A 640 -7.97 -22.41 7.04
C MET A 640 -8.93 -22.36 5.85
N VAL A 641 -9.11 -21.19 5.25
CA VAL A 641 -10.01 -20.97 4.11
C VAL A 641 -9.21 -20.30 2.99
N GLY A 642 -8.92 -21.06 1.92
CA GLY A 642 -8.00 -20.60 0.89
C GLY A 642 -8.23 -21.24 -0.47
N PRO A 643 -9.24 -20.82 -1.25
CA PRO A 643 -9.45 -21.32 -2.60
C PRO A 643 -8.39 -20.83 -3.59
N GLY A 644 -8.11 -21.63 -4.61
CA GLY A 644 -7.11 -21.32 -5.64
C GLY A 644 -5.72 -21.04 -5.06
N THR A 645 -5.10 -19.94 -5.46
CA THR A 645 -3.79 -19.52 -4.92
C THR A 645 -3.83 -19.11 -3.45
N GLY A 646 -5.02 -18.92 -2.86
CA GLY A 646 -5.18 -18.75 -1.41
C GLY A 646 -4.67 -19.94 -0.58
N LEU A 647 -4.40 -21.08 -1.22
CA LEU A 647 -3.77 -22.24 -0.59
C LEU A 647 -2.29 -22.00 -0.23
N ALA A 648 -1.63 -21.01 -0.84
CA ALA A 648 -0.19 -20.79 -0.75
C ALA A 648 0.35 -20.81 0.71
N PRO A 649 -0.07 -19.92 1.63
CA PRO A 649 0.45 -19.94 3.00
C PRO A 649 0.00 -21.19 3.77
N PHE A 650 -1.16 -21.76 3.44
CA PHE A 650 -1.65 -22.98 4.11
C PHE A 650 -0.81 -24.21 3.78
N ARG A 651 -0.21 -24.28 2.60
CA ARG A 651 0.79 -25.30 2.30
C ARG A 651 1.98 -25.20 3.26
N ALA A 652 2.46 -23.99 3.56
CA ALA A 652 3.52 -23.77 4.55
C ALA A 652 3.07 -24.13 5.99
N PHE A 653 1.81 -23.82 6.35
CA PHE A 653 1.23 -24.21 7.64
C PHE A 653 1.15 -25.74 7.80
N LEU A 654 0.75 -26.46 6.74
CA LEU A 654 0.68 -27.92 6.77
C LEU A 654 2.08 -28.55 6.85
N GLN A 655 3.08 -27.97 6.15
CA GLN A 655 4.48 -28.38 6.32
C GLN A 655 4.98 -28.13 7.76
N HIS A 656 4.61 -26.99 8.37
CA HIS A 656 4.91 -26.69 9.77
C HIS A 656 4.35 -27.77 10.71
N ARG A 657 3.05 -28.04 10.59
CA ARG A 657 2.34 -29.04 11.39
C ARG A 657 2.88 -30.44 11.20
N ALA A 658 3.22 -30.82 9.95
CA ALA A 658 3.84 -32.12 9.67
C ALA A 658 5.19 -32.29 10.37
N LEU A 659 6.00 -31.23 10.48
CA LEU A 659 7.26 -31.27 11.21
C LEU A 659 7.04 -31.40 12.73
N LEU A 660 6.05 -30.69 13.29
CA LEU A 660 5.68 -30.80 14.70
C LEU A 660 5.19 -32.20 15.05
N LEU A 661 4.30 -32.76 14.24
CA LEU A 661 3.79 -34.14 14.43
C LEU A 661 4.93 -35.17 14.38
N LYS A 662 5.86 -35.04 13.41
CA LYS A 662 7.05 -35.88 13.34
C LYS A 662 7.98 -35.71 14.54
N GLY A 663 7.98 -34.54 15.17
CA GLY A 663 8.69 -34.24 16.41
C GLY A 663 8.04 -34.81 17.67
N GLY A 664 6.82 -35.37 17.57
CA GLY A 664 6.07 -35.94 18.68
C GLY A 664 5.14 -34.95 19.39
N GLU A 665 4.95 -33.74 18.83
CA GLU A 665 4.02 -32.76 19.38
C GLU A 665 2.56 -33.17 19.15
N SER A 666 1.69 -32.85 20.11
CA SER A 666 0.24 -33.00 19.93
C SER A 666 -0.31 -31.84 19.13
N LEU A 667 -1.03 -32.14 18.05
CA LEU A 667 -1.64 -31.13 17.20
C LEU A 667 -3.10 -30.90 17.57
N GLY A 668 -3.53 -29.63 17.56
CA GLY A 668 -4.93 -29.25 17.56
C GLY A 668 -5.60 -29.58 16.23
N GLU A 669 -6.93 -29.58 16.21
CA GLU A 669 -7.70 -29.86 15.01
C GLU A 669 -7.39 -28.84 13.90
N ALA A 670 -7.25 -29.31 12.66
CA ALA A 670 -7.05 -28.45 11.50
C ALA A 670 -8.07 -28.76 10.41
N LEU A 671 -8.89 -27.76 10.08
CA LEU A 671 -9.84 -27.83 8.97
C LEU A 671 -9.32 -26.97 7.82
N LEU A 672 -9.28 -27.52 6.61
CA LEU A 672 -8.95 -26.78 5.39
C LEU A 672 -10.16 -26.76 4.45
N PHE A 673 -10.62 -25.56 4.14
CA PHE A 673 -11.63 -25.27 3.13
C PHE A 673 -10.91 -24.76 1.88
N PHE A 674 -10.66 -25.67 0.94
CA PHE A 674 -10.08 -25.40 -0.36
C PHE A 674 -11.17 -25.31 -1.43
N GLY A 675 -10.91 -24.58 -2.52
CA GLY A 675 -11.83 -24.50 -3.64
C GLY A 675 -11.11 -24.28 -4.97
N CYS A 676 -11.64 -24.89 -6.02
CA CYS A 676 -11.15 -24.78 -7.39
C CYS A 676 -12.32 -24.90 -8.38
N ARG A 677 -12.07 -24.83 -9.69
CA ARG A 677 -13.11 -24.97 -10.71
C ARG A 677 -13.50 -26.42 -10.88
N HIS A 678 -12.51 -27.26 -11.15
CA HIS A 678 -12.68 -28.64 -11.54
C HIS A 678 -11.69 -29.55 -10.84
N HIS A 679 -12.17 -30.69 -10.37
CA HIS A 679 -11.36 -31.70 -9.72
C HIS A 679 -10.19 -32.20 -10.59
N ASP A 680 -10.39 -32.29 -11.91
CA ASP A 680 -9.39 -32.85 -12.85
C ASP A 680 -8.50 -31.80 -13.54
N GLN A 681 -8.72 -30.50 -13.30
CA GLN A 681 -7.97 -29.41 -13.96
C GLN A 681 -7.13 -28.59 -13.00
N ASP A 682 -7.72 -27.98 -11.97
CA ASP A 682 -7.09 -26.94 -11.16
C ASP A 682 -7.06 -27.27 -9.66
N TYR A 683 -7.18 -28.56 -9.32
CA TYR A 683 -6.99 -29.06 -7.96
C TYR A 683 -5.49 -29.15 -7.60
N ILE A 684 -4.88 -27.98 -7.40
CA ILE A 684 -3.44 -27.85 -7.12
C ILE A 684 -3.01 -28.57 -5.83
N TYR A 685 -1.82 -29.18 -5.84
CA TYR A 685 -1.24 -29.95 -4.72
C TYR A 685 -2.14 -31.07 -4.16
N ARG A 686 -3.04 -31.62 -4.97
CA ARG A 686 -4.00 -32.66 -4.57
C ARG A 686 -3.37 -33.81 -3.79
N GLU A 687 -2.28 -34.38 -4.29
CA GLU A 687 -1.62 -35.53 -3.68
C GLU A 687 -0.99 -35.17 -2.33
N GLU A 688 -0.39 -33.97 -2.22
CA GLU A 688 0.17 -33.48 -0.94
C GLU A 688 -0.95 -33.29 0.11
N LEU A 689 -2.07 -32.69 -0.29
CA LEU A 689 -3.21 -32.47 0.61
C LEU A 689 -3.85 -33.78 1.08
N ALA A 690 -4.00 -34.76 0.20
CA ALA A 690 -4.48 -36.10 0.56
C ALA A 690 -3.56 -36.76 1.58
N ALA A 691 -2.24 -36.70 1.37
CA ALA A 691 -1.25 -37.24 2.30
C ALA A 691 -1.30 -36.55 3.69
N TYR A 692 -1.57 -35.24 3.75
CA TYR A 692 -1.74 -34.55 5.03
C TYR A 692 -3.00 -34.96 5.77
N ALA A 693 -4.10 -35.24 5.07
CA ALA A 693 -5.31 -35.79 5.67
C ALA A 693 -5.09 -37.21 6.20
N GLU A 694 -4.44 -38.08 5.42
CA GLU A 694 -4.16 -39.47 5.81
C GLU A 694 -3.20 -39.57 7.01
N SER A 695 -2.24 -38.64 7.11
CA SER A 695 -1.25 -38.62 8.20
C SER A 695 -1.73 -37.94 9.49
N GLY A 696 -2.93 -37.35 9.50
CA GLY A 696 -3.47 -36.61 10.64
C GLY A 696 -2.87 -35.21 10.85
N VAL A 697 -2.07 -34.72 9.90
CA VAL A 697 -1.59 -33.32 9.88
C VAL A 697 -2.78 -32.36 9.67
N LEU A 698 -3.70 -32.78 8.80
CA LEU A 698 -4.97 -32.14 8.54
C LEU A 698 -6.09 -33.05 9.06
N SER A 699 -6.99 -32.50 9.88
CA SER A 699 -8.08 -33.27 10.47
C SER A 699 -9.26 -33.45 9.51
N ALA A 700 -9.54 -32.43 8.69
CA ALA A 700 -10.49 -32.54 7.61
C ALA A 700 -10.11 -31.65 6.41
N LEU A 701 -10.34 -32.19 5.21
CA LEU A 701 -10.16 -31.50 3.93
C LEU A 701 -11.52 -31.34 3.25
N HIS A 702 -12.00 -30.10 3.19
CA HIS A 702 -13.24 -29.74 2.51
C HIS A 702 -12.92 -29.06 1.18
N VAL A 703 -13.39 -29.63 0.06
CA VAL A 703 -13.04 -29.14 -1.28
C VAL A 703 -14.30 -28.73 -2.04
N ALA A 704 -14.36 -27.46 -2.42
CA ALA A 704 -15.44 -26.91 -3.22
C ALA A 704 -15.05 -26.90 -4.72
N PHE A 705 -15.78 -27.66 -5.53
CA PHE A 705 -15.64 -27.64 -6.99
C PHE A 705 -16.73 -26.76 -7.60
N SER A 706 -16.34 -25.59 -8.10
CA SER A 706 -17.30 -24.57 -8.55
C SER A 706 -17.91 -24.87 -9.93
N ARG A 707 -17.39 -25.83 -10.68
CA ARG A 707 -17.79 -26.12 -12.07
C ARG A 707 -17.93 -27.61 -12.44
N ASP A 708 -17.80 -28.54 -11.48
CA ASP A 708 -17.97 -29.99 -11.76
C ASP A 708 -19.43 -30.46 -11.78
N GLY A 709 -20.32 -29.68 -11.16
CA GLY A 709 -21.73 -29.99 -11.07
C GLY A 709 -22.63 -28.94 -11.73
N PRO A 710 -23.96 -29.18 -11.75
CA PRO A 710 -24.93 -28.21 -12.26
C PRO A 710 -25.04 -26.95 -11.39
N SER A 711 -24.65 -27.04 -10.12
CA SER A 711 -24.65 -25.94 -9.15
C SER A 711 -23.22 -25.54 -8.78
N LYS A 712 -22.98 -24.23 -8.65
CA LYS A 712 -21.69 -23.71 -8.20
C LYS A 712 -21.53 -23.94 -6.69
N VAL A 713 -20.48 -24.65 -6.31
CA VAL A 713 -20.09 -24.84 -4.89
C VAL A 713 -18.84 -24.02 -4.61
N TYR A 714 -18.87 -23.25 -3.52
CA TYR A 714 -17.78 -22.40 -3.06
C TYR A 714 -17.47 -22.69 -1.58
N VAL A 715 -16.32 -22.19 -1.10
CA VAL A 715 -15.83 -22.46 0.27
C VAL A 715 -16.80 -22.01 1.35
N GLN A 716 -17.50 -20.89 1.17
CA GLN A 716 -18.53 -20.41 2.10
C GLN A 716 -19.72 -21.35 2.22
N HIS A 717 -20.04 -22.14 1.17
CA HIS A 717 -21.10 -23.15 1.26
C HIS A 717 -20.67 -24.31 2.17
N LEU A 718 -19.41 -24.74 2.06
CA LEU A 718 -18.86 -25.81 2.90
C LEU A 718 -18.67 -25.34 4.35
N LEU A 719 -18.24 -24.08 4.55
CA LEU A 719 -18.19 -23.47 5.89
C LEU A 719 -19.57 -23.46 6.57
N LYS A 720 -20.63 -23.12 5.83
CA LYS A 720 -22.00 -23.17 6.36
C LYS A 720 -22.47 -24.60 6.68
N GLN A 721 -22.02 -25.60 5.92
CA GLN A 721 -22.31 -27.01 6.20
C GLN A 721 -21.63 -27.48 7.50
N GLU A 722 -20.39 -27.04 7.73
CA GLU A 722 -19.60 -27.36 8.93
C GLU A 722 -19.77 -26.35 10.07
N ALA A 723 -20.80 -25.50 10.00
CA ALA A 723 -20.95 -24.34 10.88
C ALA A 723 -20.91 -24.68 12.38
N ALA A 724 -21.53 -25.78 12.79
CA ALA A 724 -21.52 -26.20 14.19
C ALA A 724 -20.11 -26.54 14.69
N ARG A 725 -19.32 -27.28 13.90
CA ARG A 725 -17.95 -27.65 14.28
C ARG A 725 -17.03 -26.44 14.25
N VAL A 726 -17.10 -25.64 13.19
CA VAL A 726 -16.29 -24.42 13.05
C VAL A 726 -16.58 -23.46 14.19
N TRP A 727 -17.84 -23.25 14.56
CA TRP A 727 -18.22 -22.43 15.71
C TRP A 727 -17.63 -22.95 17.03
N GLN A 728 -17.72 -24.26 17.28
CA GLN A 728 -17.15 -24.89 18.48
C GLN A 728 -15.64 -24.65 18.56
N LEU A 729 -14.91 -24.88 17.46
CA LEU A 729 -13.46 -24.65 17.39
C LEU A 729 -13.09 -23.20 17.73
N ILE A 730 -13.83 -22.24 17.18
CA ILE A 730 -13.53 -20.81 17.34
C ILE A 730 -13.92 -20.33 18.74
N ARG A 731 -15.08 -20.72 19.26
CA ARG A 731 -15.62 -20.14 20.49
C ARG A 731 -15.26 -20.88 21.75
N GLU A 732 -15.32 -22.20 21.73
CA GLU A 732 -15.13 -23.02 22.92
C GLU A 732 -13.68 -23.45 23.06
N GLU A 733 -13.01 -23.75 21.95
CA GLU A 733 -11.66 -24.34 21.95
C GLU A 733 -10.54 -23.32 21.69
N GLY A 734 -10.86 -22.03 21.59
CA GLY A 734 -9.85 -20.98 21.44
C GLY A 734 -9.12 -21.00 20.09
N GLY A 735 -9.71 -21.62 19.06
CA GLY A 735 -9.12 -21.77 17.74
C GLY A 735 -8.97 -20.45 16.97
N SER A 736 -8.20 -20.49 15.89
CA SER A 736 -7.96 -19.36 15.00
C SER A 736 -8.50 -19.62 13.60
N VAL A 737 -9.01 -18.58 12.95
CA VAL A 737 -9.49 -18.57 11.56
C VAL A 737 -8.49 -17.83 10.68
N TYR A 738 -8.19 -18.41 9.53
CA TYR A 738 -7.29 -17.84 8.55
C TYR A 738 -7.99 -17.83 7.19
N VAL A 739 -8.00 -16.68 6.53
CA VAL A 739 -8.59 -16.51 5.19
C VAL A 739 -7.52 -15.99 4.24
N CYS A 740 -7.35 -16.63 3.09
CA CYS A 740 -6.35 -16.23 2.11
C CYS A 740 -6.86 -16.32 0.67
N GLY A 741 -6.49 -15.37 -0.18
CA GLY A 741 -6.85 -15.32 -1.60
C GLY A 741 -7.60 -14.05 -2.01
N ASP A 742 -8.61 -14.18 -2.86
CA ASP A 742 -9.33 -13.06 -3.48
C ASP A 742 -9.99 -12.13 -2.44
N ALA A 743 -9.51 -10.88 -2.37
CA ALA A 743 -10.04 -9.84 -1.48
C ALA A 743 -11.43 -9.35 -1.91
N LYS A 744 -11.70 -9.31 -3.22
CA LYS A 744 -12.86 -8.60 -3.79
C LYS A 744 -14.19 -9.31 -3.54
N ALA A 745 -14.23 -10.63 -3.65
CA ALA A 745 -15.46 -11.40 -3.48
C ALA A 745 -15.33 -12.47 -2.39
N MET A 746 -14.32 -13.33 -2.49
CA MET A 746 -14.19 -14.51 -1.63
C MET A 746 -14.05 -14.14 -0.15
N ALA A 747 -13.14 -13.22 0.19
CA ALA A 747 -12.92 -12.82 1.58
C ALA A 747 -14.20 -12.25 2.22
N ARG A 748 -14.93 -11.41 1.49
CA ARG A 748 -16.21 -10.83 1.94
C ARG A 748 -17.27 -11.91 2.15
N ASP A 749 -17.44 -12.81 1.19
CA ASP A 749 -18.44 -13.88 1.28
C ASP A 749 -18.13 -14.87 2.43
N VAL A 750 -16.85 -15.11 2.71
CA VAL A 750 -16.40 -15.90 3.87
C VAL A 750 -16.67 -15.14 5.17
N HIS A 751 -16.35 -13.85 5.24
CA HIS A 751 -16.66 -13.03 6.42
C HIS A 751 -18.15 -13.06 6.74
N HIS A 752 -19.02 -12.82 5.73
CA HIS A 752 -20.47 -12.90 5.92
C HIS A 752 -20.92 -14.31 6.38
N ALA A 753 -20.31 -15.38 5.86
CA ALA A 753 -20.63 -16.73 6.32
C ALA A 753 -20.23 -16.99 7.77
N LEU A 754 -19.16 -16.36 8.27
CA LEU A 754 -18.76 -16.40 9.68
C LEU A 754 -19.72 -15.59 10.57
N VAL A 755 -20.19 -14.42 10.10
CA VAL A 755 -21.22 -13.64 10.79
C VAL A 755 -22.53 -14.44 10.89
N ASP A 756 -23.02 -14.97 9.77
CA ASP A 756 -24.21 -15.84 9.73
C ASP A 756 -24.08 -17.03 10.70
N MET A 757 -22.89 -17.64 10.76
CA MET A 757 -22.58 -18.75 11.65
C MET A 757 -22.65 -18.31 13.11
N ALA A 758 -22.09 -17.15 13.45
CA ALA A 758 -22.12 -16.61 14.81
C ALA A 758 -23.55 -16.28 15.25
N VAL A 759 -24.36 -15.68 14.38
CA VAL A 759 -25.78 -15.43 14.63
C VAL A 759 -26.53 -16.73 14.89
N ALA A 760 -26.37 -17.72 14.00
CA ALA A 760 -27.12 -18.97 14.06
C ALA A 760 -26.70 -19.89 15.22
N GLN A 761 -25.39 -20.08 15.43
CA GLN A 761 -24.84 -21.01 16.43
C GLN A 761 -24.68 -20.35 17.80
N GLY A 762 -24.42 -19.04 17.83
CA GLY A 762 -24.25 -18.26 19.05
C GLY A 762 -25.53 -17.66 19.61
N ASN A 763 -26.63 -17.69 18.84
CA ASN A 763 -27.91 -17.08 19.19
C ASN A 763 -27.74 -15.61 19.63
N MET A 764 -26.99 -14.85 18.85
CA MET A 764 -26.65 -13.45 19.08
C MET A 764 -27.16 -12.57 17.93
N ALA A 765 -27.30 -11.27 18.19
CA ALA A 765 -27.66 -10.31 17.13
C ALA A 765 -26.52 -10.15 16.11
N GLU A 766 -26.83 -9.68 14.91
CA GLU A 766 -25.85 -9.49 13.84
C GLU A 766 -24.75 -8.51 14.26
N GLU A 767 -25.10 -7.42 14.93
CA GLU A 767 -24.13 -6.44 15.43
C GLU A 767 -23.18 -7.03 16.49
N GLU A 768 -23.68 -7.95 17.32
CA GLU A 768 -22.89 -8.67 18.31
C GLU A 768 -21.95 -9.67 17.64
N ALA A 769 -22.41 -10.33 16.56
CA ALA A 769 -21.61 -11.24 15.75
C ALA A 769 -20.46 -10.52 15.03
N VAL A 770 -20.72 -9.35 14.45
CA VAL A 770 -19.68 -8.50 13.84
C VAL A 770 -18.65 -8.08 14.89
N SER A 771 -19.13 -7.53 16.02
CA SER A 771 -18.24 -7.10 17.13
C SER A 771 -17.40 -8.25 17.68
N LEU A 772 -17.95 -9.47 17.68
CA LEU A 772 -17.22 -10.68 18.06
C LEU A 772 -16.09 -10.98 17.08
N LEU A 773 -16.34 -10.95 15.77
CA LEU A 773 -15.30 -11.20 14.76
C LEU A 773 -14.21 -10.12 14.81
N ASP A 774 -14.58 -8.85 15.00
CA ASP A 774 -13.63 -7.75 15.21
C ASP A 774 -12.72 -8.04 16.41
N SER A 775 -13.29 -8.50 17.53
CA SER A 775 -12.51 -8.90 18.71
C SER A 775 -11.55 -10.06 18.43
N LEU A 776 -11.89 -10.97 17.50
CA LEU A 776 -10.99 -12.06 17.09
C LEU A 776 -9.85 -11.54 16.22
N VAL A 777 -10.09 -10.52 15.37
CA VAL A 777 -9.03 -9.84 14.61
C VAL A 777 -8.05 -9.18 15.59
N GLU A 778 -8.56 -8.42 16.56
CA GLU A 778 -7.74 -7.76 17.60
C GLU A 778 -6.91 -8.75 18.43
N GLN A 779 -7.45 -9.95 18.68
CA GLN A 779 -6.77 -11.02 19.41
C GLN A 779 -5.75 -11.81 18.55
N GLY A 780 -5.61 -11.51 17.26
CA GLY A 780 -4.78 -12.31 16.35
C GLY A 780 -5.31 -13.73 16.17
N ARG A 781 -6.63 -13.88 16.13
CA ARG A 781 -7.36 -15.16 16.00
C ARG A 781 -8.26 -15.21 14.78
N TYR A 782 -8.51 -14.10 14.11
CA TYR A 782 -9.05 -14.05 12.76
C TYR A 782 -8.06 -13.26 11.90
N LEU A 783 -7.33 -13.94 11.02
CA LEU A 783 -6.28 -13.33 10.20
C LEU A 783 -6.61 -13.47 8.72
N ARG A 784 -6.27 -12.43 7.94
CA ARG A 784 -6.55 -12.34 6.51
C ARG A 784 -5.27 -12.04 5.74
N ASP A 785 -4.99 -12.83 4.71
CA ASP A 785 -3.91 -12.61 3.73
C ASP A 785 -4.55 -12.56 2.34
N ILE A 786 -5.10 -11.40 1.98
CA ILE A 786 -6.00 -11.23 0.84
C ILE A 786 -5.48 -10.16 -0.14
N TRP A 787 -5.73 -10.38 -1.43
CA TRP A 787 -5.27 -9.52 -2.53
C TRP A 787 -6.20 -9.49 -3.73
#